data_AF-A0A497G6X2-F1
#
_entry.id   AF-A0A497G6X2-F1
#
_cell.length_a   1.000
_cell.length_b   1.000
_cell.length_c   1.000
_cell.angle_alpha   90.00
_cell.angle_beta   90.00
_cell.angle_gamma   90.00
#
_symmetry.space_group_name_H-M   'P 1'
#
loop_
_entity.id
_entity.type
_entity.pdbx_description
1 polymer ?
#
loop_
_entity_poly.entity_id
_entity_poly.type
_entity_poly.pdbx_seq_one_letter_code
_entity_poly.pdbx_strand_id
1 'polypeptide(L)'
;MKRRGVIKALATLLTVTIIISGMTFFAAAFTPPDPATWYALVEGVLATDNYALYPYEKDASLKVGFSKFGEIINDVENVGLEYREVDPFAPPAGSGTTPVIPKSWWWQGWFINITYTTEAGVTRNVWAAAMFADLLDPLAPDPLGIPRQYGGPWIRVDWPGDYDSTIGPYGAEDPTDPGYIQDNYAAGLKRGGRKTNGTVVTEPIKVIYDGPRKFVALLNITIYDHTAHGVETPVPDWDPVTGEGTDIPLVRILFTIIFNKVKKQIIILKDVKLIIPQKILGTGKVFIQFSNRGQVDLGVTTYDVYAHFFVEANGEGFPTVYGTSWEWGTTASPSADTRYGPEPDTEPDYFDVFQAINDVDGYVFYAAFWPSLSDWEADGWALKAKSLVSGDPHTTDLAQEPGWPFYIGEWDFELYYMPTERTQFRGVTVYGVIDWHDAKDADMGYGAKNKLDKEAGYLLDEVFNPWDLYKAFNVYEGKTTKRWVEFYEGNGIRTDFTMTYAYVKDRDDTFHYGIWDAYCSFAERVIVDEDLDGRLEPGELQVRGVDYVLKDTDGDGVYDTISFFSAPPDGALIKILYSTDAPGHGRWEWVVVGRDIKPGLDPGARTPDVVAAAYVVAALKNKGFETWYMGLDRYETGIPYVMSEKPSGYAGVGVWTAYID
;
A
#
# COMPACT_ATOMS: atom_id res chain seq x y z
N MET A 1 33.82 -35.08 71.55
CA MET A 1 32.92 -33.96 71.19
C MET A 1 32.90 -33.65 69.67
N LYS A 2 32.89 -34.66 68.75
CA LYS A 2 33.07 -34.41 67.28
C LYS A 2 31.93 -34.83 66.33
N ARG A 3 30.89 -35.57 66.77
CA ARG A 3 29.82 -36.04 65.87
C ARG A 3 28.71 -35.02 65.53
N ARG A 4 28.46 -34.00 66.37
CA ARG A 4 27.38 -33.01 66.14
C ARG A 4 27.66 -31.99 65.02
N GLY A 5 28.92 -31.71 64.70
CA GLY A 5 29.27 -30.79 63.61
C GLY A 5 29.03 -31.39 62.22
N VAL A 6 29.46 -32.64 62.02
CA VAL A 6 29.33 -33.35 60.73
C VAL A 6 27.87 -33.53 60.32
N ILE A 7 26.97 -33.83 61.26
CA ILE A 7 25.53 -33.97 60.98
C ILE A 7 24.90 -32.64 60.57
N LYS A 8 25.30 -31.50 61.18
CA LYS A 8 24.85 -30.18 60.71
C LYS A 8 25.37 -29.87 59.31
N ALA A 9 26.65 -30.16 59.04
CA ALA A 9 27.24 -29.94 57.71
C ALA A 9 26.53 -30.76 56.62
N LEU A 10 26.28 -32.05 56.83
CA LEU A 10 25.51 -32.87 55.86
C LEU A 10 24.07 -32.39 55.71
N ALA A 11 23.38 -32.03 56.80
CA ALA A 11 22.01 -31.53 56.72
C ALA A 11 21.93 -30.24 55.89
N THR A 12 22.79 -29.26 56.16
CA THR A 12 22.84 -28.02 55.36
C THR A 12 23.22 -28.27 53.92
N LEU A 13 24.16 -29.18 53.64
CA LEU A 13 24.53 -29.52 52.26
C LEU A 13 23.35 -30.15 51.52
N LEU A 14 22.65 -31.12 52.14
CA LEU A 14 21.49 -31.79 51.54
C LEU A 14 20.33 -30.81 51.28
N THR A 15 20.05 -29.89 52.21
CA THR A 15 19.02 -28.85 52.02
C THR A 15 19.39 -27.90 50.88
N VAL A 16 20.66 -27.48 50.75
CA VAL A 16 21.12 -26.63 49.64
C VAL A 16 21.02 -27.39 48.30
N THR A 17 21.40 -28.67 48.24
CA THR A 17 21.24 -29.47 47.01
C THR A 17 19.76 -29.60 46.62
N ILE A 18 18.86 -29.84 47.57
CA ILE A 18 17.42 -29.97 47.32
C ILE A 18 16.83 -28.64 46.81
N ILE A 19 17.21 -27.50 47.40
CA ILE A 19 16.77 -26.17 46.94
C ILE A 19 17.22 -25.90 45.50
N ILE A 20 18.48 -26.23 45.16
CA ILE A 20 19.01 -26.05 43.80
C ILE A 20 18.30 -26.98 42.80
N SER A 21 18.00 -28.23 43.17
CA SER A 21 17.22 -29.14 42.30
C SER A 21 15.75 -28.78 42.16
N GLY A 22 15.20 -27.99 43.10
CA GLY A 22 13.83 -27.48 43.04
C GLY A 22 13.66 -26.24 42.16
N MET A 23 14.76 -25.56 41.81
CA MET A 23 14.75 -24.46 40.86
C MET A 23 14.86 -24.99 39.42
N THR A 24 13.79 -25.62 38.94
CA THR A 24 13.55 -25.72 37.50
C THR A 24 13.33 -24.32 36.96
N PHE A 25 14.42 -23.66 36.59
CA PHE A 25 14.36 -22.55 35.65
C PHE A 25 13.74 -23.09 34.36
N PHE A 26 12.46 -22.80 34.15
CA PHE A 26 11.90 -22.74 32.81
C PHE A 26 12.60 -21.58 32.11
N ALA A 27 13.79 -21.85 31.59
CA ALA A 27 14.36 -21.04 30.53
C ALA A 27 13.36 -21.14 29.38
N ALA A 28 12.60 -20.06 29.14
CA ALA A 28 11.80 -19.93 27.94
C ALA A 28 12.70 -20.25 26.75
N ALA A 29 12.25 -21.13 25.85
CA ALA A 29 13.06 -21.56 24.74
C ALA A 29 13.49 -20.32 23.94
N PHE A 30 14.79 -20.05 23.90
CA PHE A 30 15.34 -18.91 23.16
C PHE A 30 15.15 -19.17 21.67
N THR A 31 14.00 -18.73 21.15
CA THR A 31 13.83 -18.51 19.71
C THR A 31 14.78 -17.35 19.36
N PRO A 32 15.75 -17.55 18.44
CA PRO A 32 16.56 -16.43 17.98
C PRO A 32 15.65 -15.37 17.33
N PRO A 33 15.96 -14.08 17.47
CA PRO A 33 15.20 -13.04 16.79
C PRO A 33 15.33 -13.20 15.27
N ASP A 34 14.31 -12.75 14.53
CA ASP A 34 14.31 -12.81 13.08
C ASP A 34 15.55 -12.09 12.50
N PRO A 35 16.21 -12.64 11.46
CA PRO A 35 17.33 -11.97 10.80
C PRO A 35 16.93 -10.59 10.28
N ALA A 36 17.72 -9.55 10.59
CA ALA A 36 17.46 -8.19 10.09
C ALA A 36 17.46 -8.09 8.55
N THR A 37 18.07 -9.04 7.84
CA THR A 37 18.00 -9.17 6.38
C THR A 37 16.63 -9.66 5.84
N TRP A 38 15.68 -9.98 6.72
CA TRP A 38 14.29 -10.24 6.37
C TRP A 38 13.44 -8.97 6.32
N TYR A 39 13.97 -7.82 6.75
CA TYR A 39 13.21 -6.58 6.85
C TYR A 39 13.91 -5.43 6.11
N ALA A 40 13.12 -4.41 5.78
CA ALA A 40 13.58 -3.12 5.32
C ALA A 40 12.93 -2.00 6.15
N LEU A 41 13.61 -0.86 6.21
CA LEU A 41 13.06 0.40 6.71
C LEU A 41 13.38 1.48 5.68
N VAL A 42 12.38 2.28 5.31
CA VAL A 42 12.54 3.36 4.32
C VAL A 42 11.90 4.64 4.85
N GLU A 43 12.75 5.65 5.04
CA GLU A 43 12.35 6.99 5.45
C GLU A 43 11.74 7.78 4.27
N GLY A 44 10.62 8.45 4.52
CA GLY A 44 10.12 9.53 3.68
C GLY A 44 10.91 10.83 3.89
N VAL A 45 10.74 11.78 2.97
CA VAL A 45 11.49 13.06 2.96
C VAL A 45 10.60 14.29 2.76
N LEU A 46 9.26 14.13 2.77
CA LEU A 46 8.27 15.20 2.60
C LEU A 46 8.53 16.42 3.53
N ALA A 47 8.84 16.17 4.80
CA ALA A 47 9.23 17.17 5.81
C ALA A 47 10.51 17.96 5.51
N THR A 48 11.25 17.56 4.48
CA THR A 48 12.48 18.21 4.01
C THR A 48 12.42 18.58 2.53
N ASP A 49 11.24 18.44 1.89
CA ASP A 49 11.13 18.55 0.45
C ASP A 49 10.67 19.94 -0.02
N ASN A 50 11.42 20.50 -0.98
CA ASN A 50 11.21 21.82 -1.54
C ASN A 50 10.00 21.91 -2.51
N TYR A 51 9.14 20.90 -2.60
CA TYR A 51 7.94 20.95 -3.44
C TYR A 51 6.84 21.81 -2.78
N ALA A 52 6.72 23.06 -3.24
CA ALA A 52 5.73 24.00 -2.74
C ALA A 52 4.28 23.64 -3.08
N LEU A 53 4.00 22.79 -4.07
CA LEU A 53 2.64 22.59 -4.63
C LEU A 53 1.89 21.36 -4.09
N TYR A 54 2.34 20.77 -2.98
CA TYR A 54 1.54 19.81 -2.21
C TYR A 54 0.51 20.61 -1.39
N PRO A 55 -0.80 20.39 -1.54
CA PRO A 55 -1.84 21.24 -0.95
C PRO A 55 -2.22 20.87 0.51
N TYR A 56 -1.44 19.98 1.14
CA TYR A 56 -1.65 19.46 2.50
C TYR A 56 -0.37 19.60 3.34
N GLU A 57 -0.45 19.18 4.60
CA GLU A 57 0.62 19.24 5.59
C GLU A 57 1.86 18.49 5.09
N LYS A 58 3.00 19.19 5.12
CA LYS A 58 4.30 18.65 4.71
C LYS A 58 5.25 18.39 5.87
N ASP A 59 4.99 18.92 7.06
CA ASP A 59 5.92 18.97 8.19
C ASP A 59 6.27 17.60 8.79
N ALA A 60 5.55 16.55 8.42
CA ALA A 60 5.87 15.16 8.70
C ALA A 60 6.01 14.30 7.42
N SER A 61 6.80 13.23 7.53
CA SER A 61 7.01 12.24 6.48
C SER A 61 6.43 10.89 6.92
N LEU A 62 5.88 10.12 5.97
CA LEU A 62 5.63 8.68 6.18
C LEU A 62 6.96 7.93 6.32
N LYS A 63 7.04 6.93 7.21
CA LYS A 63 8.14 5.97 7.31
C LYS A 63 7.58 4.56 7.19
N VAL A 64 8.26 3.72 6.41
CA VAL A 64 7.72 2.41 6.01
C VAL A 64 8.66 1.29 6.41
N GLY A 65 8.17 0.40 7.26
CA GLY A 65 8.80 -0.88 7.58
C GLY A 65 8.07 -2.02 6.86
N PHE A 66 8.81 -2.97 6.29
CA PHE A 66 8.21 -4.13 5.65
C PHE A 66 9.14 -5.36 5.68
N SER A 67 8.54 -6.54 5.53
CA SER A 67 9.23 -7.83 5.53
C SER A 67 9.42 -8.38 4.11
N LYS A 68 10.33 -9.35 3.99
CA LYS A 68 10.51 -10.17 2.79
C LYS A 68 9.28 -11.00 2.42
N PHE A 69 8.37 -11.23 3.37
CA PHE A 69 7.18 -12.07 3.23
C PHE A 69 5.96 -11.26 2.74
N GLY A 70 6.04 -9.93 2.66
CA GLY A 70 4.96 -9.07 2.16
C GLY A 70 4.11 -8.42 3.26
N GLU A 71 4.52 -8.54 4.53
CA GLU A 71 3.91 -7.78 5.63
C GLU A 71 4.48 -6.35 5.65
N ILE A 72 3.65 -5.35 5.94
CA ILE A 72 4.04 -3.94 6.16
C ILE A 72 4.40 -3.77 7.64
N ILE A 73 5.32 -4.61 8.12
CA ILE A 73 5.88 -4.58 9.48
C ILE A 73 7.37 -4.93 9.42
N ASN A 74 8.18 -4.16 10.13
CA ASN A 74 9.58 -4.42 10.45
C ASN A 74 9.74 -4.73 11.94
N ASP A 75 9.95 -6.01 12.27
CA ASP A 75 10.07 -6.50 13.66
C ASP A 75 11.30 -5.98 14.40
N VAL A 76 12.37 -5.62 13.68
CA VAL A 76 13.65 -5.20 14.28
C VAL A 76 13.59 -3.75 14.75
N GLU A 77 12.97 -2.89 13.94
CA GLU A 77 12.89 -1.44 14.20
C GLU A 77 11.51 -1.00 14.75
N ASN A 78 10.53 -1.90 14.82
CA ASN A 78 9.14 -1.67 15.27
C ASN A 78 8.42 -0.58 14.46
N VAL A 79 8.44 -0.71 13.13
CA VAL A 79 7.77 0.22 12.20
C VAL A 79 6.97 -0.57 11.18
N GLY A 80 5.74 -0.15 10.91
CA GLY A 80 4.91 -0.60 9.81
C GLY A 80 4.64 0.54 8.84
N LEU A 81 3.63 1.36 9.14
CA LEU A 81 3.18 2.48 8.30
C LEU A 81 3.14 3.79 9.12
N GLU A 82 4.24 4.11 9.79
CA GLU A 82 4.40 5.21 10.74
C GLU A 82 4.21 6.59 10.09
N TYR A 83 3.32 7.40 10.66
CA TYR A 83 3.15 8.82 10.36
C TYR A 83 2.93 9.63 11.65
N ARG A 84 3.71 10.70 11.84
CA ARG A 84 3.74 11.52 13.07
C ARG A 84 3.90 10.68 14.35
N GLU A 85 2.82 10.49 15.09
CA GLU A 85 2.77 9.79 16.39
C GLU A 85 2.01 8.46 16.32
N VAL A 86 1.48 8.10 15.14
CA VAL A 86 0.70 6.88 14.90
C VAL A 86 1.40 5.90 13.96
N ASP A 87 1.14 4.61 14.16
CA ASP A 87 1.44 3.54 13.19
C ASP A 87 0.28 2.52 13.29
N PRO A 88 -0.52 2.33 12.23
CA PRO A 88 -1.72 1.48 12.28
C PRO A 88 -1.41 -0.02 12.34
N PHE A 89 -0.15 -0.43 12.12
CA PHE A 89 0.25 -1.84 12.02
C PHE A 89 1.34 -2.23 13.03
N ALA A 90 2.10 -1.28 13.55
CA ALA A 90 3.13 -1.50 14.57
C ALA A 90 3.09 -0.45 15.72
N PRO A 91 1.93 -0.20 16.36
CA PRO A 91 1.81 0.87 17.36
C PRO A 91 2.68 0.65 18.62
N PRO A 92 3.18 1.72 19.27
CA PRO A 92 3.10 3.13 18.88
C PRO A 92 4.22 3.51 17.89
N ALA A 93 4.13 4.70 17.28
CA ALA A 93 5.18 5.21 16.40
C ALA A 93 6.59 5.23 17.01
N GLY A 94 7.60 5.04 16.17
CA GLY A 94 9.01 4.89 16.57
C GLY A 94 9.31 3.51 17.18
N SER A 95 10.57 3.26 17.54
CA SER A 95 11.05 1.91 17.84
C SER A 95 10.61 1.29 19.19
N GLY A 96 9.48 1.75 19.74
CA GLY A 96 8.88 1.26 20.98
C GLY A 96 8.02 0.01 20.80
N THR A 97 7.31 -0.35 21.88
CA THR A 97 6.13 -1.24 21.86
C THR A 97 5.20 -0.81 23.00
N THR A 98 3.89 -0.99 22.86
CA THR A 98 2.91 -0.70 23.92
C THR A 98 2.42 -2.00 24.59
N PRO A 99 2.16 -2.01 25.92
CA PRO A 99 1.49 -3.13 26.58
C PRO A 99 -0.02 -3.17 26.30
N VAL A 100 -0.59 -2.15 25.66
CA VAL A 100 -2.00 -2.12 25.22
C VAL A 100 -2.18 -2.98 23.97
N ILE A 101 -1.29 -2.80 22.99
CA ILE A 101 -1.25 -3.53 21.71
C ILE A 101 0.16 -4.11 21.52
N PRO A 102 0.49 -5.22 22.20
CA PRO A 102 1.80 -5.87 22.06
C PRO A 102 1.91 -6.59 20.71
N LYS A 103 3.13 -6.86 20.24
CA LYS A 103 3.45 -7.48 18.94
C LYS A 103 2.61 -8.71 18.53
N SER A 104 2.11 -9.48 19.48
CA SER A 104 1.21 -10.62 19.22
C SER A 104 -0.23 -10.24 18.83
N TRP A 105 -0.53 -8.94 18.68
CA TRP A 105 -1.80 -8.37 18.22
C TRP A 105 -1.63 -7.61 16.89
N TRP A 106 -0.39 -7.39 16.42
CA TRP A 106 -0.09 -6.71 15.17
C TRP A 106 -0.48 -7.59 13.96
N TRP A 107 -1.77 -7.64 13.63
CA TRP A 107 -2.28 -8.43 12.52
C TRP A 107 -2.34 -7.61 11.23
N GLN A 108 -1.22 -7.56 10.51
CA GLN A 108 -1.18 -7.08 9.12
C GLN A 108 -0.65 -8.21 8.22
N GLY A 109 -1.19 -8.34 7.01
CA GLY A 109 -0.64 -9.27 6.03
C GLY A 109 -1.48 -9.52 4.77
N TRP A 110 -1.33 -10.74 4.24
CA TRP A 110 -2.08 -11.26 3.11
C TRP A 110 -2.39 -12.76 3.27
N PHE A 111 -3.42 -13.22 2.57
CA PHE A 111 -3.84 -14.62 2.49
C PHE A 111 -4.08 -15.02 1.03
N ILE A 112 -3.71 -16.25 0.67
CA ILE A 112 -4.04 -16.85 -0.63
C ILE A 112 -4.58 -18.27 -0.42
N ASN A 113 -5.62 -18.61 -1.17
CA ASN A 113 -6.23 -19.92 -1.26
C ASN A 113 -6.20 -20.37 -2.73
N ILE A 114 -5.66 -21.55 -3.00
CA ILE A 114 -5.36 -22.05 -4.34
C ILE A 114 -6.06 -23.41 -4.51
N THR A 115 -7.12 -23.43 -5.32
CA THR A 115 -7.89 -24.63 -5.65
C THR A 115 -7.62 -25.04 -7.09
N TYR A 116 -7.18 -26.27 -7.33
CA TYR A 116 -6.94 -26.77 -8.69
C TYR A 116 -7.29 -28.25 -8.85
N THR A 117 -7.55 -28.67 -10.10
CA THR A 117 -7.74 -30.08 -10.46
C THR A 117 -6.66 -30.52 -11.44
N THR A 118 -6.02 -31.65 -11.12
CA THR A 118 -5.00 -32.29 -11.97
C THR A 118 -5.59 -32.93 -13.22
N GLU A 119 -4.77 -33.20 -14.25
CA GLU A 119 -5.17 -33.97 -15.44
C GLU A 119 -5.70 -35.38 -15.08
N ALA A 120 -5.27 -35.93 -13.94
CA ALA A 120 -5.78 -37.19 -13.40
C ALA A 120 -7.18 -37.11 -12.75
N GLY A 121 -7.77 -35.91 -12.65
CA GLY A 121 -9.08 -35.69 -12.05
C GLY A 121 -9.09 -35.53 -10.52
N VAL A 122 -7.92 -35.41 -9.87
CA VAL A 122 -7.80 -35.15 -8.43
C VAL A 122 -7.78 -33.64 -8.19
N THR A 123 -8.76 -33.13 -7.46
CA THR A 123 -8.79 -31.75 -6.93
C THR A 123 -7.91 -31.65 -5.68
N ARG A 124 -7.30 -30.49 -5.42
CA ARG A 124 -6.44 -30.21 -4.25
C ARG A 124 -6.59 -28.76 -3.79
N ASN A 125 -6.31 -28.51 -2.50
CA ASN A 125 -6.15 -27.17 -1.93
C ASN A 125 -4.70 -26.91 -1.53
N VAL A 126 -4.25 -25.68 -1.73
CA VAL A 126 -3.10 -25.14 -1.02
C VAL A 126 -3.41 -23.71 -0.59
N TRP A 127 -3.23 -23.40 0.69
CA TRP A 127 -3.35 -22.05 1.22
C TRP A 127 -2.03 -21.56 1.81
N ALA A 128 -1.83 -20.25 1.80
CA ALA A 128 -0.73 -19.60 2.52
C ALA A 128 -1.18 -18.24 3.09
N ALA A 129 -0.76 -17.96 4.32
CA ALA A 129 -0.98 -16.71 5.03
C ALA A 129 0.37 -16.14 5.44
N ALA A 130 0.68 -14.90 5.05
CA ALA A 130 1.77 -14.13 5.65
C ALA A 130 1.17 -13.03 6.51
N MET A 131 0.67 -13.42 7.69
CA MET A 131 0.30 -12.49 8.75
C MET A 131 1.47 -12.37 9.73
N PHE A 132 1.67 -11.20 10.31
CA PHE A 132 2.76 -11.04 11.28
C PHE A 132 2.49 -11.74 12.62
N ALA A 133 1.31 -11.51 13.23
CA ALA A 133 0.88 -12.19 14.45
C ALA A 133 0.03 -13.45 14.18
N ASP A 134 0.08 -14.43 15.09
CA ASP A 134 -0.75 -15.66 15.08
C ASP A 134 -2.24 -15.32 15.14
N LEU A 135 -3.07 -15.90 14.27
CA LEU A 135 -4.48 -15.52 14.03
C LEU A 135 -5.48 -15.94 15.14
N LEU A 136 -4.99 -16.33 16.32
CA LEU A 136 -5.79 -16.71 17.48
C LEU A 136 -5.89 -15.55 18.48
N ASP A 137 -7.03 -15.45 19.20
CA ASP A 137 -7.20 -14.53 20.33
C ASP A 137 -5.99 -14.63 21.29
N PRO A 138 -5.18 -13.57 21.43
CA PRO A 138 -3.94 -13.60 22.21
C PRO A 138 -4.18 -13.75 23.72
N LEU A 139 -5.41 -13.48 24.21
CA LEU A 139 -5.82 -13.65 25.60
C LEU A 139 -6.35 -15.07 25.92
N ALA A 140 -6.92 -15.76 24.93
CA ALA A 140 -7.36 -17.16 25.09
C ALA A 140 -6.17 -18.09 25.39
N PRO A 141 -6.31 -19.11 26.27
CA PRO A 141 -5.29 -20.13 26.42
C PRO A 141 -5.16 -20.97 25.14
N ASP A 142 -3.94 -21.29 24.73
CA ASP A 142 -3.70 -22.19 23.61
C ASP A 142 -4.23 -23.61 23.93
N PRO A 143 -5.05 -24.24 23.06
CA PRO A 143 -5.64 -25.57 23.32
C PRO A 143 -4.63 -26.70 23.54
N LEU A 144 -3.40 -26.55 23.04
CA LEU A 144 -2.32 -27.53 23.13
C LEU A 144 -1.16 -27.05 24.05
N GLY A 145 -1.29 -25.88 24.66
CA GLY A 145 -0.26 -25.25 25.50
C GLY A 145 0.96 -24.72 24.73
N ILE A 146 0.86 -24.54 23.41
CA ILE A 146 1.94 -24.04 22.55
C ILE A 146 2.04 -22.51 22.71
N PRO A 147 3.22 -21.94 22.99
CA PRO A 147 3.38 -20.49 23.07
C PRO A 147 3.06 -19.81 21.74
N ARG A 148 2.26 -18.74 21.76
CA ARG A 148 2.07 -17.85 20.60
C ARG A 148 3.38 -17.18 20.21
N GLN A 149 3.56 -16.98 18.91
CA GLN A 149 4.69 -16.25 18.34
C GLN A 149 4.17 -15.25 17.29
N TYR A 150 5.03 -14.33 16.90
CA TYR A 150 4.85 -13.34 15.84
C TYR A 150 6.15 -13.28 15.04
N GLY A 151 6.08 -12.88 13.78
CA GLY A 151 7.20 -13.04 12.84
C GLY A 151 7.56 -14.53 12.64
N GLY A 152 8.85 -14.84 12.58
CA GLY A 152 9.36 -16.22 12.46
C GLY A 152 9.47 -16.75 11.03
N PRO A 153 10.03 -17.97 10.84
CA PRO A 153 10.04 -18.65 9.55
C PRO A 153 8.65 -19.15 9.16
N TRP A 154 8.50 -19.60 7.90
CA TRP A 154 7.28 -20.29 7.46
C TRP A 154 7.00 -21.56 8.26
N ILE A 155 5.74 -21.70 8.65
CA ILE A 155 5.20 -22.84 9.38
C ILE A 155 4.31 -23.65 8.42
N ARG A 156 4.64 -24.94 8.18
CA ARG A 156 3.76 -25.88 7.48
C ARG A 156 2.82 -26.54 8.49
N VAL A 157 1.52 -26.31 8.38
CA VAL A 157 0.49 -27.16 9.01
C VAL A 157 0.48 -28.47 8.22
N ASP A 158 0.69 -29.57 8.94
CA ASP A 158 0.88 -30.91 8.39
C ASP A 158 0.55 -31.94 9.50
N TRP A 159 -0.73 -32.23 9.64
CA TRP A 159 -1.31 -32.99 10.74
C TRP A 159 -1.58 -34.45 10.33
N PRO A 160 -0.97 -35.47 10.99
CA PRO A 160 -1.09 -36.89 10.64
C PRO A 160 -2.49 -37.54 10.61
N GLY A 161 -3.58 -36.76 10.68
CA GLY A 161 -4.97 -37.22 10.63
C GLY A 161 -5.89 -36.54 9.60
N ASP A 162 -5.49 -35.45 8.94
CA ASP A 162 -6.40 -34.66 8.07
C ASP A 162 -6.24 -34.88 6.55
N TYR A 163 -5.35 -35.80 6.14
CA TYR A 163 -5.11 -36.10 4.73
C TYR A 163 -6.15 -37.08 4.15
N ASP A 164 -7.02 -36.61 3.26
CA ASP A 164 -7.90 -37.48 2.45
C ASP A 164 -7.21 -37.89 1.14
N SER A 165 -7.11 -39.21 0.89
CA SER A 165 -6.44 -39.76 -0.29
C SER A 165 -7.22 -39.63 -1.62
N THR A 166 -8.39 -39.00 -1.59
CA THR A 166 -9.36 -38.85 -2.70
C THR A 166 -9.59 -37.37 -3.05
N ILE A 167 -9.48 -36.47 -2.07
CA ILE A 167 -9.79 -35.03 -2.17
C ILE A 167 -8.55 -34.16 -1.85
N GLY A 168 -7.47 -34.73 -1.29
CA GLY A 168 -6.32 -33.98 -0.79
C GLY A 168 -6.57 -33.36 0.59
N PRO A 169 -5.72 -32.43 1.05
CA PRO A 169 -5.96 -31.69 2.29
C PRO A 169 -7.12 -30.71 2.11
N TYR A 170 -8.26 -31.01 2.73
CA TYR A 170 -9.45 -30.15 2.85
C TYR A 170 -10.27 -30.62 4.05
N GLY A 171 -10.34 -29.84 5.14
CA GLY A 171 -11.36 -30.09 6.16
C GLY A 171 -11.12 -29.45 7.52
N ALA A 172 -9.99 -29.73 8.15
CA ALA A 172 -9.68 -29.25 9.50
C ALA A 172 -8.47 -28.32 9.56
N GLU A 173 -7.43 -28.53 8.74
CA GLU A 173 -6.23 -27.67 8.74
C GLU A 173 -6.52 -26.23 8.25
N ASP A 174 -6.44 -25.26 9.17
CA ASP A 174 -6.62 -23.83 8.85
C ASP A 174 -5.47 -22.92 9.39
N PRO A 175 -5.35 -21.65 8.94
CA PRO A 175 -4.34 -20.70 9.43
C PRO A 175 -4.36 -20.39 10.93
N THR A 176 -5.36 -20.83 11.68
CA THR A 176 -5.38 -20.78 13.15
C THR A 176 -4.74 -22.00 13.80
N ASP A 177 -4.36 -23.05 13.07
CA ASP A 177 -3.69 -24.25 13.60
C ASP A 177 -2.18 -24.07 13.84
N PRO A 178 -1.55 -24.93 14.67
CA PRO A 178 -0.11 -25.00 14.85
C PRO A 178 0.52 -26.01 13.88
N GLY A 179 1.65 -25.64 13.29
CA GLY A 179 2.40 -26.48 12.35
C GLY A 179 3.89 -26.60 12.72
N TYR A 180 4.68 -27.19 11.83
CA TYR A 180 6.13 -27.36 11.94
C TYR A 180 6.88 -26.26 11.19
N ILE A 181 8.09 -25.92 11.64
CA ILE A 181 8.97 -25.03 10.87
C ILE A 181 9.45 -25.80 9.62
N GLN A 182 9.34 -25.19 8.44
CA GLN A 182 9.91 -25.76 7.20
C GLN A 182 11.43 -25.96 7.35
N ASP A 183 11.95 -27.09 6.86
CA ASP A 183 13.31 -27.61 7.13
C ASP A 183 13.67 -27.83 8.63
N ASN A 184 12.71 -27.81 9.56
CA ASN A 184 12.98 -28.07 10.99
C ASN A 184 11.75 -28.59 11.78
N TYR A 185 11.18 -29.71 11.33
CA TYR A 185 10.15 -30.47 12.05
C TYR A 185 10.65 -30.95 13.43
N ALA A 186 11.96 -31.19 13.56
CA ALA A 186 12.61 -31.55 14.82
C ALA A 186 12.44 -30.49 15.94
N ALA A 187 12.11 -29.24 15.60
CA ALA A 187 11.74 -28.22 16.59
C ALA A 187 10.37 -28.45 17.24
N GLY A 188 9.54 -29.35 16.70
CA GLY A 188 8.15 -29.58 17.11
C GLY A 188 7.20 -28.43 16.72
N LEU A 189 5.92 -28.57 17.05
CA LEU A 189 4.87 -27.62 16.68
C LEU A 189 5.13 -26.17 17.17
N LYS A 190 4.65 -25.19 16.38
CA LYS A 190 4.78 -23.74 16.58
C LYS A 190 3.48 -22.99 16.29
N ARG A 191 3.41 -21.77 16.80
CA ARG A 191 2.43 -20.72 16.46
C ARG A 191 3.13 -19.60 15.70
N GLY A 192 2.37 -18.75 15.02
CA GLY A 192 2.87 -17.64 14.19
C GLY A 192 1.84 -17.27 13.13
N GLY A 193 1.96 -16.12 12.47
CA GLY A 193 1.04 -15.75 11.39
C GLY A 193 1.47 -16.20 9.98
N ARG A 194 2.75 -16.56 9.81
CA ARG A 194 3.37 -17.03 8.55
C ARG A 194 3.17 -18.55 8.36
N LYS A 195 2.04 -18.95 7.79
CA LYS A 195 1.58 -20.36 7.71
C LYS A 195 1.18 -20.81 6.31
N THR A 196 1.21 -22.11 6.07
CA THR A 196 0.69 -22.78 4.87
C THR A 196 0.36 -24.25 5.18
N ASN A 197 -0.50 -24.90 4.40
CA ASN A 197 -0.59 -26.38 4.37
C ASN A 197 0.32 -27.02 3.29
N GLY A 198 1.04 -26.21 2.51
CA GLY A 198 1.97 -26.63 1.46
C GLY A 198 3.42 -26.22 1.76
N THR A 199 4.13 -25.77 0.74
CA THR A 199 5.51 -25.29 0.85
C THR A 199 5.63 -23.89 0.27
N VAL A 200 6.35 -22.99 0.96
CA VAL A 200 6.49 -21.60 0.53
C VAL A 200 7.94 -21.15 0.62
N VAL A 201 8.52 -20.79 -0.52
CA VAL A 201 9.89 -20.28 -0.63
C VAL A 201 9.83 -18.77 -0.81
N THR A 202 10.60 -18.03 -0.01
CA THR A 202 10.65 -16.56 -0.08
C THR A 202 12.09 -16.09 -0.26
N GLU A 203 12.35 -15.35 -1.33
CA GLU A 203 13.66 -14.79 -1.65
C GLU A 203 14.04 -13.61 -0.71
N PRO A 204 15.32 -13.19 -0.68
CA PRO A 204 15.72 -11.92 -0.07
C PRO A 204 15.08 -10.70 -0.77
N ILE A 205 14.92 -9.60 -0.04
CA ILE A 205 14.39 -8.33 -0.58
C ILE A 205 15.32 -7.81 -1.70
N LYS A 206 14.80 -7.68 -2.92
CA LYS A 206 15.55 -7.16 -4.08
C LYS A 206 15.21 -5.69 -4.31
N VAL A 207 16.03 -4.79 -3.76
CA VAL A 207 15.92 -3.34 -4.07
C VAL A 207 16.24 -3.13 -5.55
N ILE A 208 15.28 -2.58 -6.30
CA ILE A 208 15.41 -2.27 -7.73
C ILE A 208 15.90 -0.82 -7.92
N TYR A 209 15.40 0.10 -7.09
CA TYR A 209 15.75 1.51 -7.15
C TYR A 209 15.68 2.12 -5.75
N ASP A 210 16.71 2.87 -5.36
CA ASP A 210 16.68 3.75 -4.19
C ASP A 210 17.27 5.10 -4.57
N GLY A 211 16.44 6.14 -4.55
CA GLY A 211 16.81 7.51 -4.92
C GLY A 211 16.28 8.53 -3.91
N PRO A 212 16.56 9.83 -4.10
CA PRO A 212 16.21 10.87 -3.14
C PRO A 212 14.71 10.94 -2.82
N ARG A 213 13.86 10.78 -3.83
CA ARG A 213 12.39 10.91 -3.71
C ARG A 213 11.60 9.62 -3.95
N LYS A 214 12.23 8.51 -4.37
CA LYS A 214 11.52 7.27 -4.68
C LYS A 214 12.32 6.04 -4.29
N PHE A 215 11.63 5.01 -3.83
CA PHE A 215 12.16 3.69 -3.53
C PHE A 215 11.30 2.64 -4.24
N VAL A 216 11.93 1.58 -4.77
CA VAL A 216 11.27 0.43 -5.38
C VAL A 216 12.00 -0.84 -4.96
N ALA A 217 11.27 -1.79 -4.38
CA ALA A 217 11.76 -3.13 -4.06
C ALA A 217 10.81 -4.22 -4.58
N LEU A 218 11.39 -5.37 -4.88
CA LEU A 218 10.68 -6.58 -5.26
C LEU A 218 10.82 -7.64 -4.17
N LEU A 219 9.69 -8.21 -3.77
CA LEU A 219 9.62 -9.46 -3.01
C LEU A 219 9.18 -10.57 -3.96
N ASN A 220 9.74 -11.76 -3.78
CA ASN A 220 9.43 -12.94 -4.60
C ASN A 220 9.13 -14.13 -3.69
N ILE A 221 7.90 -14.62 -3.78
CA ILE A 221 7.35 -15.72 -2.99
C ILE A 221 6.83 -16.78 -3.95
N THR A 222 7.31 -18.01 -3.83
CA THR A 222 6.87 -19.14 -4.66
C THR A 222 6.18 -20.17 -3.79
N ILE A 223 4.96 -20.58 -4.18
CA ILE A 223 4.09 -21.48 -3.43
C ILE A 223 3.99 -22.81 -4.17
N TYR A 224 4.06 -23.90 -3.42
CA TYR A 224 4.08 -25.27 -3.89
C TYR A 224 3.07 -26.11 -3.09
N ASP A 225 2.45 -27.08 -3.77
CA ASP A 225 1.65 -28.13 -3.15
C ASP A 225 2.56 -29.20 -2.55
N HIS A 226 2.53 -29.34 -1.23
CA HIS A 226 3.28 -30.39 -0.55
C HIS A 226 2.47 -31.70 -0.57
N THR A 227 2.90 -32.65 -1.40
CA THR A 227 2.18 -33.91 -1.63
C THR A 227 2.56 -35.05 -0.68
N ALA A 228 3.60 -34.87 0.14
CA ALA A 228 3.88 -35.74 1.27
C ALA A 228 3.16 -35.26 2.54
N HIS A 229 3.12 -36.09 3.58
CA HIS A 229 2.28 -35.89 4.75
C HIS A 229 2.93 -36.48 6.01
N GLY A 230 2.98 -35.70 7.08
CA GLY A 230 3.68 -36.01 8.32
C GLY A 230 5.19 -36.20 8.17
N VAL A 231 5.80 -35.64 7.11
CA VAL A 231 7.17 -35.92 6.69
C VAL A 231 7.95 -34.64 6.40
N GLU A 232 9.10 -34.53 7.02
CA GLU A 232 10.09 -33.49 6.74
C GLU A 232 10.81 -33.79 5.41
N THR A 233 10.64 -32.90 4.42
CA THR A 233 11.39 -32.88 3.16
C THR A 233 12.23 -31.61 3.08
N PRO A 234 13.35 -31.59 2.31
CA PRO A 234 14.10 -30.36 2.04
C PRO A 234 13.26 -29.40 1.21
N VAL A 235 13.22 -28.11 1.57
CA VAL A 235 12.36 -27.13 0.88
C VAL A 235 13.12 -26.31 -0.18
N PRO A 236 12.63 -26.21 -1.44
CA PRO A 236 11.70 -27.11 -2.11
C PRO A 236 12.42 -28.35 -2.69
N ASP A 237 11.80 -29.53 -2.69
CA ASP A 237 12.46 -30.76 -3.17
C ASP A 237 12.31 -31.03 -4.68
N TRP A 238 11.50 -30.23 -5.39
CA TRP A 238 11.10 -30.48 -6.78
C TRP A 238 12.18 -30.22 -7.83
N ASP A 239 12.47 -31.25 -8.63
CA ASP A 239 13.31 -31.15 -9.82
C ASP A 239 12.48 -30.89 -11.09
N PRO A 240 12.58 -29.71 -11.73
CA PRO A 240 11.86 -29.40 -12.96
C PRO A 240 12.38 -30.17 -14.20
N VAL A 241 13.50 -30.88 -14.11
CA VAL A 241 14.07 -31.68 -15.23
C VAL A 241 13.45 -33.07 -15.30
N THR A 242 13.30 -33.76 -14.17
CA THR A 242 12.63 -35.07 -14.07
C THR A 242 11.12 -34.95 -13.87
N GLY A 243 10.66 -33.92 -13.15
CA GLY A 243 9.30 -33.83 -12.62
C GLY A 243 9.08 -34.73 -11.40
N GLU A 244 10.15 -34.99 -10.64
CA GLU A 244 10.13 -35.73 -9.37
C GLU A 244 10.31 -34.76 -8.19
N GLY A 245 9.68 -35.08 -7.07
CA GLY A 245 9.60 -34.25 -5.86
C GLY A 245 8.24 -34.42 -5.17
N THR A 246 8.10 -33.88 -3.97
CA THR A 246 6.84 -33.78 -3.23
C THR A 246 6.25 -32.38 -3.32
N ASP A 247 7.06 -31.34 -3.51
CA ASP A 247 6.64 -29.93 -3.60
C ASP A 247 6.29 -29.52 -5.04
N ILE A 248 5.07 -29.77 -5.52
CA ILE A 248 4.67 -29.37 -6.88
C ILE A 248 4.51 -27.84 -6.95
N PRO A 249 5.27 -27.10 -7.76
CA PRO A 249 5.12 -25.64 -7.86
C PRO A 249 3.72 -25.27 -8.38
N LEU A 250 3.10 -24.25 -7.79
CA LEU A 250 1.76 -23.76 -8.18
C LEU A 250 1.81 -22.36 -8.77
N VAL A 251 2.17 -21.38 -7.93
CA VAL A 251 2.18 -19.96 -8.28
C VAL A 251 3.42 -19.25 -7.74
N ARG A 252 3.79 -18.15 -8.39
CA ARG A 252 4.75 -17.18 -7.87
C ARG A 252 4.04 -15.84 -7.66
N ILE A 253 4.10 -15.30 -6.46
CA ILE A 253 3.62 -13.97 -6.12
C ILE A 253 4.82 -13.02 -6.12
N LEU A 254 4.73 -11.94 -6.91
CA LEU A 254 5.71 -10.87 -6.96
C LEU A 254 5.09 -9.59 -6.38
N PHE A 255 5.56 -9.15 -5.22
CA PHE A 255 5.16 -7.86 -4.65
C PHE A 255 6.18 -6.79 -5.08
N THR A 256 5.77 -5.85 -5.93
CA THR A 256 6.57 -4.66 -6.25
C THR A 256 6.10 -3.52 -5.36
N ILE A 257 6.87 -3.25 -4.30
CA ILE A 257 6.65 -2.14 -3.36
C ILE A 257 7.24 -0.88 -3.98
N ILE A 258 6.43 0.16 -4.12
CA ILE A 258 6.79 1.47 -4.66
C ILE A 258 6.44 2.53 -3.62
N PHE A 259 7.46 3.17 -3.04
CA PHE A 259 7.28 4.29 -2.12
C PHE A 259 7.76 5.58 -2.78
N ASN A 260 6.85 6.53 -2.97
CA ASN A 260 7.20 7.91 -3.31
C ASN A 260 7.47 8.65 -2.00
N LYS A 261 8.74 8.89 -1.66
CA LYS A 261 9.19 9.42 -0.36
C LYS A 261 8.66 10.84 -0.07
N VAL A 262 8.12 11.53 -1.07
CA VAL A 262 7.48 12.85 -0.95
C VAL A 262 5.93 12.75 -0.98
N LYS A 263 5.37 11.65 -0.47
CA LYS A 263 3.94 11.38 -0.33
C LYS A 263 3.65 10.62 0.96
N LYS A 264 2.43 10.73 1.48
CA LYS A 264 1.95 10.02 2.66
C LYS A 264 1.43 8.58 2.36
N GLN A 265 1.94 7.93 1.29
CA GLN A 265 1.46 6.60 0.86
C GLN A 265 2.52 5.70 0.19
N ILE A 266 2.24 4.39 0.17
CA ILE A 266 2.93 3.37 -0.64
C ILE A 266 1.96 2.67 -1.61
N ILE A 267 2.50 2.19 -2.74
CA ILE A 267 1.79 1.39 -3.74
C ILE A 267 2.42 0.00 -3.77
N ILE A 268 1.62 -1.05 -3.77
CA ILE A 268 2.06 -2.45 -3.85
C ILE A 268 1.36 -3.13 -5.02
N LEU A 269 2.09 -3.35 -6.11
CA LEU A 269 1.65 -4.18 -7.25
C LEU A 269 1.89 -5.65 -6.90
N LYS A 270 0.96 -6.54 -7.22
CA LYS A 270 0.99 -7.96 -6.85
C LYS A 270 0.71 -8.83 -8.06
N ASP A 271 1.77 -9.23 -8.76
CA ASP A 271 1.65 -10.16 -9.89
C ASP A 271 1.60 -11.60 -9.37
N VAL A 272 0.46 -12.27 -9.52
CA VAL A 272 0.31 -13.71 -9.25
C VAL A 272 0.47 -14.45 -10.58
N LYS A 273 1.57 -15.19 -10.72
CA LYS A 273 1.96 -15.90 -11.96
C LYS A 273 1.80 -17.41 -11.82
N LEU A 274 1.19 -18.04 -12.82
CA LEU A 274 1.00 -19.49 -12.91
C LEU A 274 2.30 -20.21 -13.31
N ILE A 275 2.81 -21.10 -12.45
CA ILE A 275 4.06 -21.86 -12.69
C ILE A 275 3.89 -23.38 -12.62
N ILE A 276 2.69 -23.88 -12.31
CA ILE A 276 2.40 -25.32 -12.32
C ILE A 276 2.70 -25.94 -13.68
N PRO A 277 3.41 -27.08 -13.76
CA PRO A 277 3.67 -27.74 -15.03
C PRO A 277 2.37 -28.03 -15.78
N GLN A 278 2.27 -27.62 -17.05
CA GLN A 278 1.06 -27.87 -17.87
C GLN A 278 0.69 -29.36 -17.95
N LYS A 279 1.66 -30.27 -17.80
CA LYS A 279 1.44 -31.73 -17.73
C LYS A 279 0.75 -32.21 -16.43
N ILE A 280 0.69 -31.37 -15.39
CA ILE A 280 -0.03 -31.66 -14.14
C ILE A 280 -1.42 -31.03 -14.19
N LEU A 281 -1.54 -29.79 -14.69
CA LEU A 281 -2.81 -29.08 -14.82
C LEU A 281 -3.67 -29.55 -16.02
N GLY A 282 -3.04 -30.06 -17.09
CA GLY A 282 -3.71 -30.46 -18.32
C GLY A 282 -4.41 -29.29 -19.01
N THR A 283 -5.73 -29.40 -19.17
CA THR A 283 -6.63 -28.30 -19.57
C THR A 283 -7.46 -27.77 -18.40
N GLY A 284 -7.06 -28.06 -17.17
CA GLY A 284 -7.67 -27.52 -15.95
C GLY A 284 -7.34 -26.04 -15.73
N LYS A 285 -7.89 -25.52 -14.64
CA LYS A 285 -7.62 -24.16 -14.14
C LYS A 285 -7.15 -24.22 -12.70
N VAL A 286 -6.46 -23.18 -12.27
CA VAL A 286 -6.19 -22.87 -10.88
C VAL A 286 -7.11 -21.72 -10.50
N PHE A 287 -8.09 -21.96 -9.63
CA PHE A 287 -8.89 -20.92 -9.01
C PHE A 287 -8.15 -20.39 -7.78
N ILE A 288 -8.08 -19.07 -7.65
CA ILE A 288 -7.28 -18.37 -6.64
C ILE A 288 -8.17 -17.33 -5.99
N GLN A 289 -8.22 -17.35 -4.67
CA GLN A 289 -8.78 -16.27 -3.86
C GLN A 289 -7.60 -15.64 -3.12
N PHE A 290 -7.36 -14.35 -3.32
CA PHE A 290 -6.16 -13.67 -2.81
C PHE A 290 -6.53 -12.32 -2.18
N SER A 291 -6.25 -12.17 -0.89
CA SER A 291 -6.62 -10.96 -0.13
C SER A 291 -5.48 -10.28 0.59
N ASN A 292 -5.66 -8.97 0.70
CA ASN A 292 -5.02 -8.13 1.69
C ASN A 292 -5.93 -7.98 2.90
N ARG A 293 -5.36 -8.11 4.10
CA ARG A 293 -6.15 -8.08 5.33
C ARG A 293 -5.37 -7.59 6.54
N GLY A 294 -6.05 -6.98 7.49
CA GLY A 294 -5.45 -6.62 8.78
C GLY A 294 -6.32 -5.77 9.70
N GLN A 295 -5.89 -5.71 10.97
CA GLN A 295 -6.35 -4.72 11.94
C GLN A 295 -5.78 -3.33 11.61
N VAL A 296 -6.47 -2.27 12.03
CA VAL A 296 -5.99 -0.89 11.91
C VAL A 296 -6.00 -0.24 13.29
N ASP A 297 -4.83 -0.18 13.92
CA ASP A 297 -4.63 0.38 15.26
C ASP A 297 -4.21 1.85 15.20
N LEU A 298 -5.08 2.68 14.63
CA LEU A 298 -4.79 4.09 14.36
C LEU A 298 -5.09 4.98 15.58
N GLY A 299 -4.05 5.40 16.31
CA GLY A 299 -4.19 6.48 17.32
C GLY A 299 -3.15 6.53 18.43
N VAL A 300 -3.40 7.42 19.40
CA VAL A 300 -2.51 7.74 20.53
C VAL A 300 -3.30 7.85 21.84
N THR A 301 -4.45 8.53 21.83
CA THR A 301 -5.37 8.68 22.97
C THR A 301 -6.37 7.52 23.02
N THR A 302 -6.84 7.08 21.86
CA THR A 302 -7.62 5.84 21.67
C THR A 302 -7.18 5.13 20.40
N TYR A 303 -7.60 3.88 20.22
CA TYR A 303 -7.52 3.12 18.97
C TYR A 303 -8.90 2.86 18.35
N ASP A 304 -9.96 3.34 19.00
CA ASP A 304 -11.33 3.26 18.49
C ASP A 304 -11.47 4.19 17.29
N VAL A 305 -11.90 3.66 16.15
CA VAL A 305 -12.08 4.39 14.89
C VAL A 305 -13.46 4.16 14.30
N TYR A 306 -13.91 5.13 13.48
CA TYR A 306 -15.02 4.93 12.56
C TYR A 306 -14.49 4.37 11.24
N ALA A 307 -15.13 3.38 10.63
CA ALA A 307 -14.58 2.70 9.45
C ALA A 307 -15.62 2.40 8.37
N HIS A 308 -15.31 2.79 7.13
CA HIS A 308 -16.15 2.51 5.97
C HIS A 308 -15.36 1.96 4.76
N PHE A 309 -15.95 1.00 4.05
CA PHE A 309 -15.44 0.35 2.85
C PHE A 309 -16.27 0.76 1.64
N PHE A 310 -15.81 1.78 0.91
CA PHE A 310 -16.38 2.21 -0.36
C PHE A 310 -16.12 1.14 -1.44
N VAL A 311 -17.17 0.53 -1.99
CA VAL A 311 -17.06 -0.58 -2.96
C VAL A 311 -17.95 -0.40 -4.19
N GLU A 312 -17.45 -0.71 -5.39
CA GLU A 312 -18.23 -0.61 -6.63
C GLU A 312 -19.41 -1.60 -6.68
N ALA A 313 -19.33 -2.70 -5.94
CA ALA A 313 -20.45 -3.62 -5.75
C ALA A 313 -21.71 -2.96 -5.13
N ASN A 314 -21.55 -1.84 -4.41
CA ASN A 314 -22.64 -1.00 -3.90
C ASN A 314 -22.94 0.23 -4.81
N GLY A 315 -22.11 0.50 -5.81
CA GLY A 315 -22.07 1.77 -6.55
C GLY A 315 -21.37 2.89 -5.79
N GLU A 316 -20.41 2.54 -4.93
CA GLU A 316 -19.62 3.46 -4.10
C GLU A 316 -18.14 3.51 -4.51
N GLY A 317 -17.77 2.84 -5.61
CA GLY A 317 -16.40 2.79 -6.13
C GLY A 317 -15.94 4.10 -6.78
N PHE A 318 -14.63 4.27 -6.87
CA PHE A 318 -14.01 5.46 -7.46
C PHE A 318 -13.50 5.18 -8.87
N PRO A 319 -13.76 6.03 -9.88
CA PRO A 319 -13.36 5.76 -11.26
C PRO A 319 -11.83 5.87 -11.44
N THR A 320 -11.27 5.04 -12.31
CA THR A 320 -9.84 5.01 -12.68
C THR A 320 -9.64 4.93 -14.20
N VAL A 321 -8.55 5.53 -14.69
CA VAL A 321 -8.09 5.36 -16.09
C VAL A 321 -7.55 3.95 -16.42
N TYR A 322 -7.65 2.98 -15.50
CA TYR A 322 -7.20 1.61 -15.69
C TYR A 322 -8.37 0.64 -15.90
N GLY A 323 -8.84 0.48 -17.14
CA GLY A 323 -9.81 -0.55 -17.47
C GLY A 323 -9.23 -1.85 -18.04
N THR A 324 -10.06 -2.55 -18.80
CA THR A 324 -9.77 -3.80 -19.52
C THR A 324 -8.48 -3.80 -20.34
N SER A 325 -7.92 -2.65 -20.73
CA SER A 325 -6.66 -2.54 -21.48
C SER A 325 -5.40 -2.71 -20.60
N TRP A 326 -5.53 -2.73 -19.27
CA TRP A 326 -4.40 -2.72 -18.32
C TRP A 326 -4.14 -4.06 -17.62
N GLU A 327 -5.16 -4.90 -17.44
CA GLU A 327 -5.06 -6.24 -16.83
C GLU A 327 -5.18 -7.36 -17.88
N TRP A 328 -4.49 -8.50 -17.71
CA TRP A 328 -4.52 -9.64 -18.64
C TRP A 328 -5.71 -10.58 -18.44
N GLY A 329 -6.38 -10.57 -17.28
CA GLY A 329 -7.73 -11.12 -17.13
C GLY A 329 -8.42 -10.68 -15.85
N THR A 330 -9.75 -10.63 -15.89
CA THR A 330 -10.62 -10.06 -14.85
C THR A 330 -10.69 -10.88 -13.56
N THR A 331 -11.25 -10.36 -12.48
CA THR A 331 -11.75 -11.19 -11.38
C THR A 331 -12.80 -12.21 -11.88
N ALA A 332 -13.13 -13.19 -11.06
CA ALA A 332 -14.10 -14.23 -11.40
C ALA A 332 -15.51 -13.64 -11.55
N SER A 333 -16.36 -14.30 -12.34
CA SER A 333 -17.78 -13.94 -12.38
C SER A 333 -18.51 -14.46 -11.13
N PRO A 334 -19.59 -13.80 -10.65
CA PRO A 334 -20.22 -14.13 -9.39
C PRO A 334 -20.68 -15.59 -9.32
N SER A 335 -20.35 -16.26 -8.21
CA SER A 335 -20.42 -17.71 -8.07
C SER A 335 -20.91 -18.10 -6.66
N ALA A 336 -20.63 -19.32 -6.20
CA ALA A 336 -20.81 -19.67 -4.79
C ALA A 336 -19.67 -19.11 -3.92
N ASP A 337 -18.48 -19.02 -4.51
CA ASP A 337 -17.22 -18.65 -3.87
C ASP A 337 -16.90 -17.15 -4.07
N THR A 338 -17.45 -16.54 -5.12
CA THR A 338 -17.19 -15.14 -5.53
C THR A 338 -18.45 -14.29 -5.41
N ARG A 339 -18.39 -13.12 -4.75
CA ARG A 339 -19.52 -12.20 -4.60
C ARG A 339 -19.69 -11.25 -5.79
N TYR A 340 -18.63 -10.60 -6.23
CA TYR A 340 -18.65 -9.56 -7.27
C TYR A 340 -17.57 -9.78 -8.34
N GLY A 341 -17.68 -9.03 -9.45
CA GLY A 341 -16.89 -9.18 -10.66
C GLY A 341 -17.75 -9.52 -11.88
N PRO A 342 -17.15 -9.77 -13.07
CA PRO A 342 -15.70 -9.85 -13.30
C PRO A 342 -15.04 -8.50 -13.66
N GLU A 343 -14.09 -8.01 -12.84
CA GLU A 343 -13.42 -6.70 -13.05
C GLU A 343 -11.94 -6.78 -13.45
N PRO A 344 -11.42 -5.89 -14.30
CA PRO A 344 -12.10 -4.77 -14.95
C PRO A 344 -13.03 -5.23 -16.09
N ASP A 345 -14.31 -4.85 -16.09
CA ASP A 345 -15.24 -5.13 -17.18
C ASP A 345 -15.26 -4.02 -18.27
N THR A 346 -14.86 -2.80 -17.90
CA THR A 346 -15.03 -1.56 -18.69
C THR A 346 -13.71 -0.82 -18.98
N GLU A 347 -13.77 0.33 -19.63
CA GLU A 347 -12.63 1.23 -19.89
C GLU A 347 -13.13 2.67 -20.07
N PRO A 348 -12.94 3.60 -19.09
CA PRO A 348 -12.39 3.39 -17.73
C PRO A 348 -13.21 2.42 -16.87
N ASP A 349 -12.63 2.02 -15.73
CA ASP A 349 -13.18 1.10 -14.71
C ASP A 349 -13.13 1.78 -13.32
N TYR A 350 -13.32 1.06 -12.21
CA TYR A 350 -13.37 1.55 -10.82
C TYR A 350 -12.29 0.93 -9.91
N PHE A 351 -12.16 1.47 -8.70
CA PHE A 351 -11.37 0.93 -7.60
C PHE A 351 -12.09 1.15 -6.26
N ASP A 352 -11.88 0.23 -5.31
CA ASP A 352 -12.50 0.25 -3.99
C ASP A 352 -11.58 0.90 -2.95
N VAL A 353 -12.13 1.42 -1.84
CA VAL A 353 -11.34 2.03 -0.76
C VAL A 353 -11.91 1.68 0.61
N PHE A 354 -11.11 1.04 1.45
CA PHE A 354 -11.32 1.00 2.91
C PHE A 354 -10.70 2.24 3.56
N GLN A 355 -11.45 2.90 4.44
CA GLN A 355 -11.02 4.07 5.21
C GLN A 355 -11.34 3.89 6.70
N ALA A 356 -10.40 4.25 7.57
CA ALA A 356 -10.60 4.32 9.02
C ALA A 356 -10.23 5.71 9.57
N ILE A 357 -11.07 6.28 10.43
CA ILE A 357 -10.99 7.65 10.95
C ILE A 357 -10.86 7.61 12.48
N ASN A 358 -9.76 8.14 13.02
CA ASN A 358 -9.65 8.49 14.44
C ASN A 358 -9.96 9.98 14.60
N ASP A 359 -11.15 10.30 15.12
CA ASP A 359 -11.63 11.67 15.29
C ASP A 359 -11.10 12.36 16.56
N VAL A 360 -10.55 11.59 17.50
CA VAL A 360 -9.99 12.06 18.78
C VAL A 360 -8.55 12.57 18.60
N ASP A 361 -7.73 11.79 17.91
CA ASP A 361 -6.31 12.09 17.64
C ASP A 361 -6.09 12.78 16.29
N GLY A 362 -7.09 12.77 15.40
CA GLY A 362 -7.11 13.57 14.17
C GLY A 362 -6.40 12.93 12.96
N TYR A 363 -6.55 11.62 12.79
CA TYR A 363 -5.87 10.85 11.73
C TYR A 363 -6.84 10.02 10.88
N VAL A 364 -6.46 9.77 9.62
CA VAL A 364 -7.13 8.80 8.74
C VAL A 364 -6.12 7.80 8.17
N PHE A 365 -6.49 6.53 8.16
CA PHE A 365 -5.84 5.46 7.40
C PHE A 365 -6.70 5.10 6.18
N TYR A 366 -6.08 4.75 5.06
CA TYR A 366 -6.78 4.16 3.92
C TYR A 366 -6.01 3.03 3.25
N ALA A 367 -6.78 2.10 2.67
CA ALA A 367 -6.33 1.04 1.80
C ALA A 367 -7.23 1.02 0.54
N ALA A 368 -6.67 1.27 -0.64
CA ALA A 368 -7.40 1.29 -1.91
C ALA A 368 -7.00 0.13 -2.83
N PHE A 369 -7.95 -0.49 -3.52
CA PHE A 369 -7.80 -1.77 -4.22
C PHE A 369 -8.23 -1.68 -5.68
N TRP A 370 -7.33 -2.09 -6.60
CA TRP A 370 -7.63 -2.22 -8.03
C TRP A 370 -7.14 -3.58 -8.59
N PRO A 371 -7.87 -4.26 -9.48
CA PRO A 371 -9.27 -3.99 -9.88
C PRO A 371 -10.23 -3.99 -8.68
N SER A 372 -11.47 -3.54 -8.84
CA SER A 372 -12.46 -3.66 -7.77
C SER A 372 -12.58 -5.12 -7.29
N LEU A 373 -12.86 -5.27 -6.00
CA LEU A 373 -12.75 -6.52 -5.26
C LEU A 373 -13.84 -7.51 -5.68
N SER A 374 -13.53 -8.80 -5.57
CA SER A 374 -14.56 -9.82 -5.64
C SER A 374 -15.38 -9.84 -4.36
N ASP A 375 -14.69 -9.83 -3.23
CA ASP A 375 -15.27 -9.98 -1.90
C ASP A 375 -14.52 -9.06 -0.92
N TRP A 376 -15.26 -8.41 -0.01
CA TRP A 376 -14.76 -7.44 0.95
C TRP A 376 -15.43 -7.63 2.32
N GLU A 377 -14.79 -7.19 3.39
CA GLU A 377 -15.38 -7.13 4.73
C GLU A 377 -14.64 -6.10 5.59
N ALA A 378 -15.35 -5.28 6.36
CA ALA A 378 -14.80 -4.28 7.30
C ALA A 378 -14.63 -4.85 8.72
N ASP A 379 -15.57 -5.70 9.16
CA ASP A 379 -15.62 -6.36 10.47
C ASP A 379 -15.14 -7.83 10.36
N GLY A 380 -14.00 -8.02 9.69
CA GLY A 380 -13.48 -9.33 9.27
C GLY A 380 -12.99 -10.24 10.39
N TRP A 381 -13.24 -9.90 11.65
CA TRP A 381 -12.78 -10.63 12.84
C TRP A 381 -13.17 -12.10 12.87
N ALA A 382 -14.34 -12.45 12.33
CA ALA A 382 -14.81 -13.84 12.22
C ALA A 382 -14.21 -14.59 11.02
N LEU A 383 -13.68 -13.88 10.02
CA LEU A 383 -13.29 -14.43 8.70
C LEU A 383 -11.77 -14.39 8.46
N LYS A 384 -11.01 -13.69 9.32
CA LYS A 384 -9.56 -13.43 9.24
C LYS A 384 -8.63 -14.60 8.87
N ALA A 385 -9.06 -15.84 9.08
CA ALA A 385 -8.28 -17.05 8.82
C ALA A 385 -8.74 -17.87 7.59
N LYS A 386 -9.68 -17.40 6.78
CA LYS A 386 -10.14 -18.11 5.57
C LYS A 386 -10.34 -17.16 4.38
N SER A 387 -10.62 -17.72 3.20
CA SER A 387 -11.24 -16.97 2.12
C SER A 387 -12.63 -16.48 2.51
N LEU A 388 -13.06 -15.40 1.89
CA LEU A 388 -14.47 -15.04 1.82
C LEU A 388 -15.18 -15.96 0.81
N VAL A 389 -16.50 -16.07 0.94
CA VAL A 389 -17.35 -16.64 -0.10
C VAL A 389 -18.59 -15.78 -0.32
N SER A 390 -19.25 -15.92 -1.47
CA SER A 390 -20.45 -15.16 -1.86
C SER A 390 -21.61 -15.15 -0.84
N GLY A 391 -21.62 -16.11 0.10
CA GLY A 391 -22.58 -16.24 1.20
C GLY A 391 -22.08 -15.88 2.61
N ASP A 392 -20.86 -15.36 2.76
CA ASP A 392 -20.36 -14.74 4.00
C ASP A 392 -20.99 -13.36 4.23
N PRO A 393 -20.72 -12.72 5.38
CA PRO A 393 -20.77 -11.27 5.53
C PRO A 393 -19.91 -10.54 4.48
N HIS A 394 -20.41 -9.38 4.06
CA HIS A 394 -19.74 -8.42 3.18
C HIS A 394 -20.03 -6.99 3.67
N THR A 395 -19.86 -6.73 4.97
CA THR A 395 -20.23 -5.42 5.53
C THR A 395 -19.20 -4.36 5.18
N THR A 396 -19.71 -3.16 4.92
CA THR A 396 -18.94 -1.98 4.59
C THR A 396 -18.59 -1.15 5.82
N ASP A 397 -19.23 -1.41 6.95
CA ASP A 397 -19.19 -0.64 8.19
C ASP A 397 -19.13 -1.62 9.38
N LEU A 398 -18.61 -1.22 10.54
CA LEU A 398 -18.48 -2.11 11.71
C LEU A 398 -19.82 -2.37 12.40
N ALA A 399 -19.94 -3.53 13.08
CA ALA A 399 -21.15 -3.86 13.83
C ALA A 399 -21.41 -2.95 15.06
N GLN A 400 -20.41 -2.16 15.47
CA GLN A 400 -20.52 -1.08 16.45
C GLN A 400 -19.40 -0.05 16.20
N GLU A 401 -19.77 1.21 15.96
CA GLU A 401 -18.84 2.33 15.75
C GLU A 401 -18.82 3.30 16.97
N PRO A 402 -17.69 3.94 17.27
CA PRO A 402 -16.34 3.59 16.80
C PRO A 402 -15.87 2.25 17.44
N GLY A 403 -14.95 1.58 16.77
CA GLY A 403 -14.45 0.26 17.15
C GLY A 403 -13.08 -0.06 16.56
N TRP A 404 -12.74 -1.35 16.46
CA TRP A 404 -11.46 -1.81 15.93
C TRP A 404 -11.71 -2.64 14.66
N PRO A 405 -11.48 -2.10 13.45
CA PRO A 405 -11.75 -2.81 12.20
C PRO A 405 -10.75 -3.94 11.97
N PHE A 406 -11.19 -4.96 11.23
CA PHE A 406 -10.30 -5.94 10.62
C PHE A 406 -10.69 -6.04 9.15
N TYR A 407 -10.09 -5.21 8.29
CA TYR A 407 -10.47 -5.19 6.88
C TYR A 407 -9.98 -6.45 6.17
N ILE A 408 -10.75 -6.93 5.20
CA ILE A 408 -10.38 -7.94 4.22
C ILE A 408 -10.82 -7.41 2.85
N GLY A 409 -9.90 -7.31 1.89
CA GLY A 409 -10.22 -7.13 0.48
C GLY A 409 -9.64 -8.27 -0.34
N GLU A 410 -10.49 -9.05 -1.00
CA GLU A 410 -10.17 -10.29 -1.72
C GLU A 410 -10.48 -10.19 -3.23
N TRP A 411 -9.54 -10.64 -4.05
CA TRP A 411 -9.72 -10.89 -5.47
C TRP A 411 -9.84 -12.38 -5.74
N ASP A 412 -10.94 -12.80 -6.35
CA ASP A 412 -11.09 -14.15 -6.91
C ASP A 412 -10.71 -14.14 -8.38
N PHE A 413 -9.95 -15.13 -8.86
CA PHE A 413 -9.60 -15.25 -10.28
C PHE A 413 -9.20 -16.67 -10.69
N GLU A 414 -9.26 -16.94 -11.99
CA GLU A 414 -8.81 -18.20 -12.60
C GLU A 414 -7.53 -17.99 -13.41
N LEU A 415 -6.51 -18.81 -13.18
CA LEU A 415 -5.32 -18.91 -14.04
C LEU A 415 -5.28 -20.26 -14.78
N TYR A 416 -4.91 -20.24 -16.07
CA TYR A 416 -4.87 -21.43 -16.93
C TYR A 416 -4.03 -21.22 -18.21
N TYR A 417 -3.45 -22.30 -18.76
CA TYR A 417 -2.71 -22.25 -20.03
C TYR A 417 -3.61 -22.26 -21.27
N MET A 418 -4.81 -22.86 -21.21
CA MET A 418 -5.69 -23.10 -22.37
C MET A 418 -7.15 -22.81 -21.99
N PRO A 419 -7.99 -22.29 -22.91
CA PRO A 419 -7.75 -22.12 -24.35
C PRO A 419 -7.19 -20.74 -24.76
N THR A 420 -7.23 -19.74 -23.88
CA THR A 420 -6.87 -18.33 -24.18
C THR A 420 -5.58 -17.84 -23.50
N GLU A 421 -4.85 -18.72 -22.80
CA GLU A 421 -3.66 -18.43 -22.00
C GLU A 421 -3.82 -17.24 -21.02
N ARG A 422 -4.38 -17.52 -19.84
CA ARG A 422 -4.42 -16.59 -18.71
C ARG A 422 -3.45 -17.03 -17.63
N THR A 423 -2.18 -16.68 -17.79
CA THR A 423 -1.07 -17.17 -16.94
C THR A 423 -0.66 -16.21 -15.83
N GLN A 424 -1.29 -15.04 -15.72
CA GLN A 424 -1.07 -14.08 -14.63
C GLN A 424 -2.33 -13.25 -14.32
N PHE A 425 -2.33 -12.62 -13.15
CA PHE A 425 -3.26 -11.58 -12.69
C PHE A 425 -2.48 -10.55 -11.86
N ARG A 426 -2.87 -9.26 -11.91
CA ARG A 426 -2.32 -8.22 -11.03
C ARG A 426 -3.39 -7.60 -10.14
N GLY A 427 -3.22 -7.78 -8.83
CA GLY A 427 -3.84 -6.91 -7.83
C GLY A 427 -2.95 -5.72 -7.50
N VAL A 428 -3.53 -4.57 -7.17
CA VAL A 428 -2.86 -3.36 -6.71
C VAL A 428 -3.49 -2.92 -5.38
N THR A 429 -2.68 -2.63 -4.37
CA THR A 429 -3.16 -1.87 -3.21
C THR A 429 -2.32 -0.63 -2.98
N VAL A 430 -2.98 0.47 -2.63
CA VAL A 430 -2.35 1.70 -2.13
C VAL A 430 -2.68 1.82 -0.65
N TYR A 431 -1.67 2.06 0.17
CA TYR A 431 -1.81 2.24 1.63
C TYR A 431 -1.27 3.61 2.04
N GLY A 432 -2.03 4.36 2.85
CA GLY A 432 -1.61 5.66 3.36
C GLY A 432 -2.13 5.96 4.76
N VAL A 433 -1.44 6.88 5.44
CA VAL A 433 -1.83 7.45 6.74
C VAL A 433 -1.65 8.96 6.64
N ILE A 434 -2.69 9.70 6.97
CA ILE A 434 -2.83 11.13 6.70
C ILE A 434 -3.46 11.84 7.90
N ASP A 435 -3.38 13.17 7.90
CA ASP A 435 -4.10 14.03 8.83
C ASP A 435 -5.60 14.04 8.48
N TRP A 436 -6.50 14.18 9.46
CA TRP A 436 -7.95 14.19 9.21
C TRP A 436 -8.44 15.58 8.79
N HIS A 437 -8.97 15.71 7.57
CA HIS A 437 -9.48 16.98 7.05
C HIS A 437 -11.00 17.02 7.01
N ASP A 438 -11.60 16.12 6.24
CA ASP A 438 -13.01 16.19 5.88
C ASP A 438 -13.66 14.83 5.60
N ALA A 439 -12.93 13.73 5.82
CA ALA A 439 -13.51 12.38 5.89
C ALA A 439 -14.69 12.34 6.87
N LYS A 440 -15.69 11.53 6.53
CA LYS A 440 -16.85 11.26 7.39
C LYS A 440 -17.27 9.80 7.21
N ASP A 441 -17.76 9.23 8.30
CA ASP A 441 -18.67 8.09 8.31
C ASP A 441 -20.10 8.61 8.63
N ALA A 442 -21.12 7.76 8.43
CA ALA A 442 -22.53 8.04 8.67
C ALA A 442 -22.93 7.99 10.16
N ASP A 443 -22.29 7.16 10.99
CA ASP A 443 -22.57 7.04 12.43
C ASP A 443 -21.79 8.04 13.31
N MET A 444 -20.80 8.76 12.75
CA MET A 444 -20.15 9.93 13.38
C MET A 444 -21.14 11.03 13.84
N GLY A 445 -22.39 11.04 13.36
CA GLY A 445 -23.41 11.92 13.88
C GLY A 445 -24.69 12.01 13.05
N TYR A 446 -25.77 12.51 13.65
CA TYR A 446 -27.08 12.57 13.00
C TYR A 446 -27.05 13.36 11.68
N GLY A 447 -27.20 12.63 10.56
CA GLY A 447 -27.20 13.21 9.21
C GLY A 447 -25.81 13.35 8.58
N ALA A 448 -24.77 12.77 9.18
CA ALA A 448 -23.51 12.52 8.50
C ALA A 448 -23.69 11.50 7.36
N LYS A 449 -22.65 11.31 6.56
CA LYS A 449 -22.60 10.42 5.41
C LYS A 449 -21.16 10.00 5.14
N ASN A 450 -21.00 8.79 4.63
CA ASN A 450 -19.72 8.24 4.21
C ASN A 450 -19.08 9.15 3.15
N LYS A 451 -17.83 9.56 3.41
CA LYS A 451 -17.00 10.40 2.56
C LYS A 451 -15.52 10.08 2.78
N LEU A 452 -14.81 9.84 1.68
CA LEU A 452 -13.35 9.72 1.62
C LEU A 452 -12.68 11.07 1.93
N ASP A 453 -11.59 11.07 2.69
CA ASP A 453 -10.81 12.28 2.94
C ASP A 453 -10.24 12.86 1.65
N LYS A 454 -10.28 14.19 1.52
CA LYS A 454 -9.71 14.89 0.36
C LYS A 454 -8.21 14.64 0.14
N GLU A 455 -7.37 14.41 1.17
CA GLU A 455 -5.96 14.07 0.94
C GLU A 455 -5.81 12.64 0.40
N ALA A 456 -6.59 11.69 0.90
CA ALA A 456 -6.66 10.34 0.33
C ALA A 456 -7.12 10.41 -1.14
N GLY A 457 -8.17 11.18 -1.45
CA GLY A 457 -8.63 11.41 -2.83
C GLY A 457 -7.53 11.97 -3.74
N TYR A 458 -6.83 13.04 -3.33
CA TYR A 458 -5.71 13.62 -4.08
C TYR A 458 -4.57 12.62 -4.32
N LEU A 459 -4.22 11.82 -3.30
CA LEU A 459 -3.14 10.84 -3.37
C LEU A 459 -3.52 9.61 -4.22
N LEU A 460 -4.79 9.22 -4.21
CA LEU A 460 -5.33 8.13 -5.01
C LEU A 460 -5.51 8.53 -6.48
N ASP A 461 -5.93 9.77 -6.77
CA ASP A 461 -5.95 10.30 -8.14
C ASP A 461 -4.54 10.35 -8.78
N GLU A 462 -3.48 10.60 -8.01
CA GLU A 462 -2.10 10.51 -8.52
C GLU A 462 -1.70 9.09 -8.95
N VAL A 463 -2.36 8.06 -8.41
CA VAL A 463 -2.12 6.65 -8.75
C VAL A 463 -3.06 6.15 -9.84
N PHE A 464 -4.36 6.39 -9.67
CA PHE A 464 -5.47 5.81 -10.40
C PHE A 464 -6.07 6.73 -11.48
N ASN A 465 -5.79 8.04 -11.43
CA ASN A 465 -6.16 9.01 -12.47
C ASN A 465 -4.99 9.91 -12.91
N PRO A 466 -3.76 9.37 -13.12
CA PRO A 466 -2.57 10.19 -13.35
C PRO A 466 -2.71 11.09 -14.57
N TRP A 467 -2.28 12.35 -14.42
CA TRP A 467 -2.33 13.33 -15.50
C TRP A 467 -1.14 13.14 -16.45
N ASP A 468 -1.34 12.34 -17.49
CA ASP A 468 -0.28 12.05 -18.46
C ASP A 468 0.18 13.29 -19.26
N LEU A 469 1.33 13.15 -19.92
CA LEU A 469 1.94 14.21 -20.71
C LEU A 469 1.05 14.63 -21.90
N TYR A 470 0.26 13.71 -22.45
CA TYR A 470 -0.59 13.99 -23.60
C TYR A 470 -1.79 14.87 -23.21
N LYS A 471 -2.49 14.56 -22.11
CA LYS A 471 -3.48 15.43 -21.47
C LYS A 471 -2.88 16.80 -21.09
N ALA A 472 -1.61 16.84 -20.65
CA ALA A 472 -0.90 18.08 -20.34
C ALA A 472 -0.50 18.94 -21.57
N PHE A 473 -0.44 18.34 -22.77
CA PHE A 473 0.02 18.97 -24.01
C PHE A 473 -1.00 19.02 -25.17
N ASN A 474 -2.22 18.50 -25.00
CA ASN A 474 -3.25 18.45 -26.06
C ASN A 474 -4.40 19.46 -25.83
N VAL A 475 -4.70 20.27 -26.87
CA VAL A 475 -5.85 21.19 -26.88
C VAL A 475 -7.18 20.44 -27.08
N TYR A 476 -7.15 19.29 -27.77
CA TYR A 476 -8.35 18.53 -28.13
C TYR A 476 -8.88 17.63 -27.01
N GLU A 477 -8.08 17.37 -25.97
CA GLU A 477 -8.40 16.43 -24.88
C GLU A 477 -8.25 17.04 -23.47
N GLY A 478 -8.21 18.37 -23.35
CA GLY A 478 -8.43 19.01 -22.05
C GLY A 478 -7.85 20.41 -21.90
N LYS A 479 -6.69 20.74 -22.49
CA LYS A 479 -6.02 22.01 -22.16
C LYS A 479 -6.57 23.21 -22.93
N THR A 480 -7.73 23.66 -22.47
CA THR A 480 -8.42 24.89 -22.87
C THR A 480 -7.88 26.15 -22.20
N THR A 481 -6.91 26.04 -21.28
CA THR A 481 -6.43 27.12 -20.40
C THR A 481 -4.96 27.54 -20.63
N LYS A 482 -4.61 28.72 -20.12
CA LYS A 482 -3.24 29.24 -19.97
C LYS A 482 -2.93 29.39 -18.50
N ARG A 483 -1.76 28.90 -18.06
CA ARG A 483 -1.17 29.30 -16.77
C ARG A 483 -0.47 30.65 -16.91
N TRP A 484 -0.46 31.40 -15.82
CA TRP A 484 0.34 32.61 -15.62
C TRP A 484 1.05 32.54 -14.27
N VAL A 485 2.14 33.27 -14.14
CA VAL A 485 2.86 33.49 -12.89
C VAL A 485 3.12 34.98 -12.76
N GLU A 486 2.58 35.60 -11.73
CA GLU A 486 2.82 37.01 -11.39
C GLU A 486 3.49 37.13 -10.03
N PHE A 487 4.30 38.18 -9.86
CA PHE A 487 5.13 38.43 -8.69
C PHE A 487 4.82 39.81 -8.12
N TYR A 488 4.65 39.87 -6.81
CA TYR A 488 4.37 41.09 -6.05
C TYR A 488 5.24 41.14 -4.80
N GLU A 489 5.40 42.33 -4.24
CA GLU A 489 6.15 42.59 -3.02
C GLU A 489 5.17 42.91 -1.89
N GLY A 490 5.28 42.21 -0.77
CA GLY A 490 4.57 42.49 0.47
C GLY A 490 5.09 43.76 1.13
N ASN A 491 4.24 44.45 1.87
CA ASN A 491 4.58 45.71 2.57
C ASN A 491 4.01 45.82 3.99
N GLY A 492 3.59 44.69 4.58
CA GLY A 492 2.97 44.60 5.90
C GLY A 492 1.61 45.31 6.06
N ILE A 493 1.03 45.88 4.99
CA ILE A 493 -0.19 46.70 5.03
C ILE A 493 -1.20 46.32 3.94
N ARG A 494 -0.74 45.95 2.75
CA ARG A 494 -1.56 45.64 1.58
C ARG A 494 -2.06 44.19 1.62
N THR A 495 -3.38 44.01 1.54
CA THR A 495 -4.04 42.70 1.43
C THR A 495 -4.39 42.32 -0.01
N ASP A 496 -4.65 43.29 -0.88
CA ASP A 496 -5.35 43.07 -2.15
C ASP A 496 -4.42 43.23 -3.37
N PHE A 497 -4.17 42.15 -4.10
CA PHE A 497 -3.23 42.02 -5.21
C PHE A 497 -3.97 41.60 -6.49
N THR A 498 -4.26 42.60 -7.33
CA THR A 498 -4.94 42.43 -8.63
C THR A 498 -4.00 41.84 -9.68
N MET A 499 -4.47 40.77 -10.33
CA MET A 499 -3.84 40.01 -11.41
C MET A 499 -3.95 40.76 -12.74
N THR A 500 -2.99 40.57 -13.65
CA THR A 500 -3.00 41.21 -14.98
C THR A 500 -4.08 40.63 -15.92
N TYR A 501 -4.55 39.40 -15.65
CA TYR A 501 -5.57 38.72 -16.44
C TYR A 501 -6.65 38.10 -15.55
N ALA A 502 -7.90 38.17 -15.99
CA ALA A 502 -9.05 37.67 -15.22
C ALA A 502 -9.03 36.13 -15.09
N TYR A 503 -9.05 35.63 -13.86
CA TYR A 503 -8.96 34.20 -13.52
C TYR A 503 -10.22 33.47 -13.95
N VAL A 504 -10.06 32.39 -14.72
CA VAL A 504 -11.22 31.55 -15.06
C VAL A 504 -11.62 30.74 -13.84
N LYS A 505 -12.82 31.02 -13.31
CA LYS A 505 -13.56 30.05 -12.54
C LYS A 505 -13.72 28.79 -13.39
N ASP A 506 -13.18 27.68 -12.91
CA ASP A 506 -13.24 26.42 -13.63
C ASP A 506 -14.70 25.99 -13.89
N ARG A 507 -14.96 25.37 -15.03
CA ARG A 507 -16.34 25.17 -15.52
C ARG A 507 -17.06 24.01 -14.84
N ASP A 508 -16.29 23.10 -14.24
CA ASP A 508 -16.76 21.96 -13.47
C ASP A 508 -16.38 22.10 -11.98
N ASP A 509 -17.06 23.06 -11.33
CA ASP A 509 -17.20 23.20 -9.87
C ASP A 509 -18.14 22.11 -9.31
N THR A 510 -17.99 20.89 -9.82
CA THR A 510 -19.00 19.81 -9.85
C THR A 510 -18.45 18.44 -9.43
N PHE A 511 -17.12 18.26 -9.44
CA PHE A 511 -16.47 17.06 -8.90
C PHE A 511 -16.35 17.15 -7.36
N HIS A 512 -16.23 16.00 -6.68
CA HIS A 512 -16.61 15.88 -5.26
C HIS A 512 -15.68 16.53 -4.21
N TYR A 513 -14.60 17.19 -4.64
CA TYR A 513 -13.61 17.84 -3.78
C TYR A 513 -13.37 19.28 -4.24
N GLY A 514 -12.84 20.14 -3.36
CA GLY A 514 -12.59 21.54 -3.69
C GLY A 514 -11.65 21.65 -4.89
N ILE A 515 -11.98 22.51 -5.87
CA ILE A 515 -11.10 22.71 -7.03
C ILE A 515 -9.71 23.22 -6.67
N TRP A 516 -9.49 23.69 -5.43
CA TRP A 516 -8.19 24.14 -4.97
C TRP A 516 -7.29 22.97 -4.56
N ASP A 517 -7.76 22.05 -3.71
CA ASP A 517 -6.97 20.94 -3.16
C ASP A 517 -6.99 19.66 -4.01
N ALA A 518 -7.92 19.53 -4.97
CA ALA A 518 -7.98 18.42 -5.92
C ALA A 518 -6.70 18.24 -6.77
N TYR A 519 -6.38 16.98 -7.12
CA TYR A 519 -5.22 16.59 -7.93
C TYR A 519 -5.26 17.20 -9.34
N CYS A 520 -4.08 17.65 -9.82
CA CYS A 520 -3.87 18.29 -11.12
C CYS A 520 -4.84 19.43 -11.52
N SER A 521 -5.55 20.01 -10.55
CA SER A 521 -6.53 21.09 -10.75
C SER A 521 -5.95 22.37 -11.35
N PHE A 522 -6.78 23.12 -12.09
CA PHE A 522 -6.39 24.40 -12.70
C PHE A 522 -6.63 25.62 -11.80
N ALA A 523 -6.99 25.42 -10.53
CA ALA A 523 -6.98 26.47 -9.53
C ALA A 523 -5.61 27.12 -9.34
N GLU A 524 -5.66 28.32 -8.76
CA GLU A 524 -4.49 29.11 -8.40
C GLU A 524 -3.72 28.52 -7.22
N ARG A 525 -2.47 28.97 -7.10
CA ARG A 525 -1.55 28.66 -6.01
C ARG A 525 -0.84 29.96 -5.66
N VAL A 526 -1.01 30.42 -4.42
CA VAL A 526 -0.37 31.62 -3.91
C VAL A 526 0.77 31.17 -2.99
N ILE A 527 2.00 31.52 -3.34
CA ILE A 527 3.19 31.20 -2.55
C ILE A 527 3.75 32.52 -2.00
N VAL A 528 4.17 32.53 -0.74
CA VAL A 528 4.85 33.67 -0.11
C VAL A 528 6.22 33.22 0.37
N ASP A 529 7.28 33.79 -0.20
CA ASP A 529 8.64 33.65 0.32
C ASP A 529 8.89 34.81 1.33
N GLU A 530 9.22 34.52 2.59
CA GLU A 530 9.71 35.55 3.52
C GLU A 530 11.19 35.86 3.25
N ASP A 531 11.56 37.13 3.01
CA ASP A 531 12.97 37.53 2.90
C ASP A 531 13.59 37.76 4.29
N LEU A 532 13.91 36.67 4.96
CA LEU A 532 14.62 36.68 6.24
C LEU A 532 16.13 36.87 6.01
N ASP A 533 16.60 38.10 6.27
CA ASP A 533 18.02 38.51 6.19
C ASP A 533 18.69 38.33 4.80
N GLY A 534 17.94 38.54 3.70
CA GLY A 534 18.48 38.45 2.34
C GLY A 534 18.58 37.01 1.83
N ARG A 535 17.69 36.15 2.30
CA ARG A 535 17.58 34.74 1.93
C ARG A 535 16.12 34.40 1.68
N LEU A 536 15.84 34.00 0.44
CA LEU A 536 14.60 33.32 0.10
C LEU A 536 14.65 31.90 0.69
N GLU A 537 13.99 31.72 1.84
CA GLU A 537 13.63 30.40 2.35
C GLU A 537 12.53 29.76 1.47
N PRO A 538 12.22 28.45 1.59
CA PRO A 538 11.22 27.80 0.74
C PRO A 538 9.81 28.35 1.00
N GLY A 539 9.25 29.05 0.01
CA GLY A 539 7.97 29.74 0.15
C GLY A 539 6.79 28.87 0.60
N GLU A 540 5.98 29.46 1.49
CA GLU A 540 4.79 28.85 2.05
C GLU A 540 3.63 28.89 1.05
N LEU A 541 2.98 27.76 0.81
CA LEU A 541 1.76 27.69 0.02
C LEU A 541 0.58 28.13 0.88
N GLN A 542 0.01 29.28 0.54
CA GLN A 542 -1.13 29.88 1.21
C GLN A 542 -2.41 29.14 0.78
N VAL A 543 -3.33 28.92 1.72
CA VAL A 543 -4.56 28.12 1.54
C VAL A 543 -5.76 29.02 1.24
N ARG A 544 -6.47 28.72 0.15
CA ARG A 544 -7.69 29.46 -0.25
C ARG A 544 -8.78 29.27 0.81
N GLY A 545 -9.32 30.38 1.32
CA GLY A 545 -10.36 30.42 2.35
C GLY A 545 -9.82 30.50 3.78
N VAL A 546 -8.51 30.30 3.98
CA VAL A 546 -7.83 30.41 5.29
C VAL A 546 -6.92 31.64 5.31
N ASP A 547 -6.06 31.79 4.30
CA ASP A 547 -5.06 32.87 4.22
C ASP A 547 -5.48 33.97 3.23
N TYR A 548 -6.16 33.59 2.15
CA TYR A 548 -6.68 34.51 1.14
C TYR A 548 -8.03 34.07 0.55
N VAL A 549 -8.72 35.01 -0.09
CA VAL A 549 -9.88 34.77 -0.98
C VAL A 549 -9.67 35.40 -2.34
N LEU A 550 -10.34 34.83 -3.34
CA LEU A 550 -10.51 35.45 -4.65
C LEU A 550 -11.60 36.54 -4.57
N LYS A 551 -11.34 37.69 -5.18
CA LYS A 551 -12.31 38.79 -5.37
C LYS A 551 -12.52 39.06 -6.86
N ASP A 552 -13.74 39.44 -7.18
CA ASP A 552 -14.16 40.16 -8.38
C ASP A 552 -14.27 41.63 -7.95
N THR A 553 -13.38 42.50 -8.45
CA THR A 553 -13.22 43.87 -7.95
C THR A 553 -13.84 44.92 -8.90
N ASP A 554 -14.02 44.60 -10.18
CA ASP A 554 -14.69 45.50 -11.15
C ASP A 554 -16.17 45.14 -11.42
N GLY A 555 -16.59 43.93 -11.05
CA GLY A 555 -17.97 43.44 -11.12
C GLY A 555 -18.34 42.75 -12.44
N ASP A 556 -17.37 42.30 -13.24
CA ASP A 556 -17.64 41.63 -14.53
C ASP A 556 -18.10 40.16 -14.38
N GLY A 557 -17.99 39.58 -13.18
CA GLY A 557 -18.34 38.19 -12.87
C GLY A 557 -17.14 37.22 -12.86
N VAL A 558 -15.92 37.73 -13.03
CA VAL A 558 -14.67 36.97 -13.06
C VAL A 558 -13.76 37.44 -11.92
N TYR A 559 -13.00 36.51 -11.31
CA TYR A 559 -12.09 36.91 -10.23
C TYR A 559 -10.83 37.59 -10.79
N ASP A 560 -10.48 38.76 -10.26
CA ASP A 560 -9.35 39.58 -10.71
C ASP A 560 -8.27 39.76 -9.63
N THR A 561 -8.59 39.50 -8.36
CA THR A 561 -7.75 39.91 -7.23
C THR A 561 -7.61 38.81 -6.17
N ILE A 562 -6.37 38.54 -5.75
CA ILE A 562 -6.07 37.80 -4.51
C ILE A 562 -6.16 38.77 -3.34
N SER A 563 -6.98 38.46 -2.34
CA SER A 563 -7.15 39.26 -1.14
C SER A 563 -6.84 38.45 0.11
N PHE A 564 -5.70 38.74 0.74
CA PHE A 564 -5.28 38.09 1.97
C PHE A 564 -6.08 38.58 3.19
N PHE A 565 -6.31 37.69 4.16
CA PHE A 565 -6.89 38.06 5.45
C PHE A 565 -5.89 38.76 6.39
N SER A 566 -4.59 38.47 6.23
CA SER A 566 -3.47 39.17 6.87
C SER A 566 -2.52 39.69 5.80
N ALA A 567 -2.07 40.94 5.89
CA ALA A 567 -1.19 41.52 4.87
C ALA A 567 0.19 40.83 4.89
N PRO A 568 0.72 40.34 3.74
CA PRO A 568 2.04 39.73 3.68
C PRO A 568 3.17 40.66 4.18
N PRO A 569 4.23 40.12 4.82
CA PRO A 569 5.29 40.91 5.44
C PRO A 569 5.98 41.92 4.50
N ASP A 570 6.60 42.95 5.09
CA ASP A 570 7.38 43.94 4.35
C ASP A 570 8.61 43.28 3.70
N GLY A 571 8.71 43.36 2.38
CA GLY A 571 9.76 42.68 1.58
C GLY A 571 9.46 41.23 1.19
N ALA A 572 8.34 40.63 1.60
CA ALA A 572 8.01 39.25 1.22
C ALA A 572 7.71 39.13 -0.29
N LEU A 573 8.22 38.08 -0.94
CA LEU A 573 7.97 37.82 -2.37
C LEU A 573 6.71 36.97 -2.53
N ILE A 574 5.65 37.59 -3.03
CA ILE A 574 4.36 36.93 -3.29
C ILE A 574 4.36 36.45 -4.74
N LYS A 575 4.21 35.14 -4.95
CA LYS A 575 4.13 34.49 -6.27
C LYS A 575 2.75 33.89 -6.47
N ILE A 576 1.96 34.46 -7.37
CA ILE A 576 0.62 33.98 -7.71
C ILE A 576 0.70 33.21 -9.03
N LEU A 577 0.47 31.90 -8.98
CA LEU A 577 0.30 31.04 -10.15
C LEU A 577 -1.20 30.83 -10.39
N TYR A 578 -1.73 31.14 -11.57
CA TYR A 578 -3.18 31.06 -11.83
C TYR A 578 -3.52 30.73 -13.28
N SER A 579 -4.81 30.52 -13.59
CA SER A 579 -5.28 30.04 -14.91
C SER A 579 -6.28 31.00 -15.56
N THR A 580 -6.23 31.12 -16.89
CA THR A 580 -7.22 31.87 -17.69
C THR A 580 -7.63 31.10 -18.95
N ASP A 581 -8.75 31.49 -19.58
CA ASP A 581 -9.27 30.85 -20.78
C ASP A 581 -8.32 31.02 -21.98
N ALA A 582 -8.21 29.97 -22.79
CA ALA A 582 -7.30 29.89 -23.92
C ALA A 582 -7.89 29.12 -25.12
N PRO A 583 -9.13 29.44 -25.56
CA PRO A 583 -9.81 28.69 -26.61
C PRO A 583 -8.95 28.53 -27.87
N GLY A 584 -8.70 27.27 -28.24
CA GLY A 584 -7.89 26.87 -29.40
C GLY A 584 -6.36 26.94 -29.22
N HIS A 585 -5.86 27.60 -28.16
CA HIS A 585 -4.43 27.88 -27.98
C HIS A 585 -4.01 27.90 -26.51
N GLY A 586 -4.11 26.74 -25.82
CA GLY A 586 -3.49 26.53 -24.52
C GLY A 586 -1.98 26.84 -24.54
N ARG A 587 -1.42 27.27 -23.40
CA ARG A 587 0.03 27.45 -23.23
C ARG A 587 0.64 26.30 -22.43
N TRP A 588 1.88 25.97 -22.75
CA TRP A 588 2.54 24.74 -22.35
C TRP A 588 3.73 25.05 -21.44
N GLU A 589 3.78 24.39 -20.28
CA GLU A 589 4.77 24.61 -19.22
C GLU A 589 4.86 23.31 -18.41
N TRP A 590 6.06 22.72 -18.34
CA TRP A 590 6.49 21.74 -17.33
C TRP A 590 8.00 21.52 -17.42
N VAL A 591 8.77 21.98 -16.42
CA VAL A 591 9.95 21.26 -15.88
C VAL A 591 10.14 21.69 -14.42
N VAL A 592 10.19 20.73 -13.50
CA VAL A 592 10.82 20.94 -12.19
C VAL A 592 12.18 20.25 -12.24
N VAL A 593 13.24 21.04 -12.41
CA VAL A 593 14.62 20.55 -12.21
C VAL A 593 14.90 20.64 -10.72
N GLY A 594 15.11 19.50 -10.05
CA GLY A 594 15.49 19.46 -8.64
C GLY A 594 16.79 20.26 -8.43
N ARG A 595 16.71 21.37 -7.68
CA ARG A 595 17.86 22.25 -7.38
C ARG A 595 18.58 21.79 -6.10
N ASP A 596 18.74 20.49 -5.94
CA ASP A 596 19.40 19.93 -4.77
C ASP A 596 20.91 20.13 -4.89
N ILE A 597 21.44 21.01 -4.04
CA ILE A 597 22.87 21.13 -3.75
C ILE A 597 23.04 20.69 -2.30
N LYS A 598 23.24 19.39 -2.07
CA LYS A 598 23.44 18.84 -0.73
C LYS A 598 24.81 19.33 -0.19
N PRO A 599 24.86 20.22 0.83
CA PRO A 599 26.10 20.89 1.21
C PRO A 599 27.20 19.90 1.61
N GLY A 600 28.30 19.90 0.86
CA GLY A 600 29.46 19.04 1.12
C GLY A 600 29.41 17.62 0.54
N LEU A 601 28.35 17.22 -0.19
CA LEU A 601 28.24 15.86 -0.78
C LEU A 601 27.95 15.80 -2.28
N ASP A 602 27.28 16.79 -2.88
CA ASP A 602 26.94 16.75 -4.32
C ASP A 602 27.58 17.93 -5.10
N PRO A 603 28.37 17.68 -6.17
CA PRO A 603 28.85 18.70 -7.10
C PRO A 603 27.79 19.22 -8.10
N GLY A 604 26.51 19.09 -7.77
CA GLY A 604 25.38 19.85 -8.30
C GLY A 604 24.78 19.33 -9.59
N ALA A 605 23.49 18.97 -9.55
CA ALA A 605 22.62 18.78 -10.72
C ALA A 605 23.16 17.79 -11.78
N ARG A 606 23.63 16.61 -11.32
CA ARG A 606 24.11 15.51 -12.20
C ARG A 606 23.31 14.21 -12.11
N THR A 607 22.09 14.24 -11.56
CA THR A 607 21.21 13.07 -11.62
C THR A 607 20.70 12.85 -13.05
N PRO A 608 20.33 11.62 -13.45
CA PRO A 608 19.78 11.34 -14.78
C PRO A 608 18.56 12.20 -15.12
N ASP A 609 17.77 12.57 -14.12
CA ASP A 609 16.53 13.36 -14.24
C ASP A 609 16.79 14.75 -14.81
N VAL A 610 17.88 15.40 -14.37
CA VAL A 610 18.33 16.71 -14.89
C VAL A 610 18.75 16.60 -16.35
N VAL A 611 19.45 15.52 -16.71
CA VAL A 611 19.95 15.30 -18.07
C VAL A 611 18.80 15.00 -19.02
N ALA A 612 17.84 14.17 -18.62
CA ALA A 612 16.62 13.88 -19.40
C ALA A 612 15.84 15.17 -19.71
N ALA A 613 15.58 16.00 -18.69
CA ALA A 613 14.93 17.30 -18.87
C ALA A 613 15.69 18.22 -19.85
N ALA A 614 17.02 18.27 -19.77
CA ALA A 614 17.83 19.13 -20.64
C ALA A 614 17.79 18.73 -22.13
N TYR A 615 17.76 17.43 -22.45
CA TYR A 615 17.58 16.96 -23.83
C TYR A 615 16.18 17.29 -24.36
N VAL A 616 15.17 17.13 -23.52
CA VAL A 616 13.75 17.41 -23.80
C VAL A 616 13.52 18.90 -24.14
N VAL A 617 14.15 19.85 -23.43
CA VAL A 617 14.10 21.30 -23.77
C VAL A 617 14.58 21.60 -25.19
N ALA A 618 15.58 20.86 -25.70
CA ALA A 618 16.20 21.14 -26.99
C ALA A 618 15.36 20.70 -28.20
N ALA A 619 14.39 19.80 -28.00
CA ALA A 619 13.69 19.13 -29.08
C ALA A 619 12.57 19.99 -29.72
N LEU A 620 11.55 20.46 -28.98
CA LEU A 620 10.50 21.30 -29.61
C LEU A 620 10.94 22.72 -29.98
N LYS A 621 12.08 23.22 -29.47
CA LYS A 621 12.68 24.47 -30.01
C LYS A 621 13.02 24.34 -31.49
N ASN A 622 13.37 23.14 -31.97
CA ASN A 622 13.55 22.85 -33.39
C ASN A 622 12.24 22.65 -34.18
N LYS A 623 11.08 22.61 -33.50
CA LYS A 623 9.75 22.44 -34.13
C LYS A 623 8.88 23.71 -34.16
N GLY A 624 9.39 24.85 -33.68
CA GLY A 624 8.68 26.14 -33.75
C GLY A 624 7.59 26.34 -32.70
N PHE A 625 7.59 25.55 -31.62
CA PHE A 625 6.77 25.85 -30.44
C PHE A 625 7.40 27.00 -29.65
N GLU A 626 6.65 28.06 -29.40
CA GLU A 626 7.15 29.20 -28.61
C GLU A 626 7.32 28.79 -27.15
N THR A 627 8.58 28.59 -26.75
CA THR A 627 8.98 28.31 -25.38
C THR A 627 9.80 29.45 -24.81
N TRP A 628 9.20 30.13 -23.83
CA TRP A 628 9.96 30.84 -22.81
C TRP A 628 10.59 29.80 -21.85
N TYR A 629 11.23 30.23 -20.76
CA TYR A 629 12.14 29.37 -20.00
C TYR A 629 11.48 28.05 -19.53
N MET A 630 12.16 26.92 -19.80
CA MET A 630 11.77 25.51 -19.53
C MET A 630 10.78 24.86 -20.53
N GLY A 631 10.70 23.52 -20.57
CA GLY A 631 9.93 22.70 -21.54
C GLY A 631 10.52 21.27 -21.74
N LEU A 632 10.01 20.28 -22.48
CA LEU A 632 8.75 20.02 -23.23
C LEU A 632 8.34 18.52 -23.08
N ASP A 633 8.32 17.53 -24.02
CA ASP A 633 8.66 17.39 -25.47
C ASP A 633 7.49 16.88 -26.35
N ARG A 634 7.48 15.62 -26.81
CA ARG A 634 6.89 15.24 -28.12
C ARG A 634 5.94 14.04 -28.11
N TYR A 635 4.95 14.11 -29.01
CA TYR A 635 4.06 13.05 -29.47
C TYR A 635 4.79 11.77 -29.94
N GLU A 636 4.90 10.80 -29.03
CA GLU A 636 5.05 9.34 -29.21
C GLU A 636 4.37 8.70 -27.98
N THR A 637 3.88 7.46 -28.07
CA THR A 637 2.74 6.99 -27.23
C THR A 637 3.10 6.51 -25.81
N GLY A 638 2.50 7.14 -24.80
CA GLY A 638 2.33 6.62 -23.43
C GLY A 638 3.36 7.07 -22.39
N ILE A 639 3.03 6.82 -21.11
CA ILE A 639 3.83 7.06 -19.87
C ILE A 639 3.84 8.53 -19.38
N PRO A 640 3.77 8.82 -18.06
CA PRO A 640 3.75 7.88 -16.93
C PRO A 640 2.35 7.54 -16.42
N TYR A 641 2.02 6.27 -16.49
CA TYR A 641 1.00 5.62 -15.68
C TYR A 641 1.72 4.75 -14.63
N VAL A 642 1.02 4.34 -13.56
CA VAL A 642 1.61 3.47 -12.52
C VAL A 642 1.80 2.04 -13.03
N MET A 643 0.97 1.64 -13.98
CA MET A 643 1.07 0.41 -14.75
C MET A 643 1.41 0.73 -16.23
N SER A 644 1.26 -0.24 -17.13
CA SER A 644 1.43 -0.07 -18.57
C SER A 644 0.31 -0.77 -19.33
N GLU A 645 -0.28 -0.11 -20.32
CA GLU A 645 -1.28 -0.72 -21.20
C GLU A 645 -0.73 -1.99 -21.88
N LYS A 646 -1.60 -2.96 -22.14
CA LYS A 646 -1.26 -4.16 -22.90
C LYS A 646 -0.80 -3.78 -24.32
N PRO A 647 0.34 -4.30 -24.83
CA PRO A 647 0.85 -3.93 -26.15
C PRO A 647 -0.14 -4.19 -27.29
N SER A 648 -0.73 -3.11 -27.82
CA SER A 648 -1.72 -3.20 -28.88
C SER A 648 -1.10 -3.73 -30.19
N GLY A 649 -1.63 -4.85 -30.69
CA GLY A 649 -1.27 -5.44 -31.98
C GLY A 649 -0.51 -6.77 -31.95
N TYR A 650 -0.06 -7.27 -30.80
CA TYR A 650 0.55 -8.61 -30.68
C TYR A 650 -0.40 -9.63 -30.04
N ALA A 651 -1.25 -10.23 -30.87
CA ALA A 651 -2.00 -11.44 -30.53
C ALA A 651 -1.06 -12.67 -30.50
N GLY A 652 -0.22 -12.76 -29.46
CA GLY A 652 0.60 -13.93 -29.19
C GLY A 652 1.79 -13.71 -28.25
N VAL A 653 1.85 -14.54 -27.21
CA VAL A 653 3.03 -14.95 -26.43
C VAL A 653 3.74 -13.88 -25.59
N GLY A 654 3.45 -13.89 -24.28
CA GLY A 654 4.48 -13.86 -23.22
C GLY A 654 5.55 -12.77 -23.23
N VAL A 655 5.21 -11.51 -23.57
CA VAL A 655 6.22 -10.43 -23.62
C VAL A 655 6.60 -9.88 -22.22
N TRP A 656 5.67 -9.91 -21.27
CA TRP A 656 5.89 -9.37 -19.91
C TRP A 656 6.53 -10.36 -18.92
N THR A 657 6.52 -11.67 -19.20
CA THR A 657 7.17 -12.65 -18.32
C THR A 657 8.68 -12.40 -18.21
N ALA A 658 9.32 -12.09 -19.35
CA ALA A 658 10.77 -11.89 -19.46
C ALA A 658 11.34 -10.58 -18.87
N TYR A 659 10.51 -9.70 -18.29
CA TYR A 659 10.98 -8.42 -17.74
C TYR A 659 11.33 -8.48 -16.24
N ILE A 660 10.92 -9.54 -15.51
CA ILE A 660 11.14 -9.67 -14.05
C ILE A 660 11.45 -11.14 -13.64
N ASP A 661 12.24 -11.85 -14.45
CA ASP A 661 13.00 -13.04 -14.03
C ASP A 661 14.51 -12.68 -14.03
#